data_AF-A0A3S0YY69-F1
#
_entry.id   AF-A0A3S0YY69-F1
#
_cell.length_a   1.000
_cell.length_b   1.000
_cell.length_c   1.000
_cell.angle_alpha   90.00
_cell.angle_beta   90.00
_cell.angle_gamma   90.00
#
_symmetry.space_group_name_H-M   'P 1'
#
loop_
_entity.id
_entity.type
_entity.pdbx_description
1 polymer ?
#
loop_
_entity_poly.entity_id
_entity_poly.type
_entity_poly.pdbx_seq_one_letter_code
_entity_poly.pdbx_strand_id
1 'polypeptide(L)'
;MRDSSYKSSKTTLQIPFQGGEKKVMKKSLSLLLALAMVFGMFASMASAATDSDLTTAQKYQQLVDKGILKGTTDGLPHLEDNLNRAQFATIAVAVAGLDVPAATTSAFSDVTVGQWWTNAIQAAYAAGYVNGTGAGKFEPKANVTVESVIKVATAIAKLTPVEGATVEGSSAWAGPYIQAAINAGLPIPSNYKAAATRGQTVDIAYAVFASLQVKPLTDVKAVVNADDTITVTGKTVGADAVKVAVGTAAAAAATLKEDGTFSFTTTKQAVGTYTLTVTAYKGEASLASAEVSATIDGFKVDSVKVLNGKQIAVTFNKAVKEGTTEGAFKYDDYNYGTTSSPDYGYYFTLAGAQPSSTQAPALSDDKKTVTLTFEHFKAFNSGAKDLTDTYQNFLIVSGLKSASGQDLGEVKQAIYLTDSTAPSVKSISYSGFDATIEFSEPLSDIGSVSIDGVEINDTASASNLYYATTPDADGSGDFTKIKIKNLSVDTAAELDIVGATDIAGNYLDYNGTLKVPSDDALPSVTSLTVNGSNVVVKFSEALLNEQAVLTVVDGGTYDSSVAAQGSYDSDTNTATFKLKPELGVRTFASVQVYFAAGDFTDLQNNDNKATAKQTITLNADKTNPTFKSVTTDGAHILLKYSEAVELAAADLGTLSFKYTDDNGVVTNADLAYTAVEGYDINDDGDKDDTDEANYIDLTVTGPSSILSGSVLAAGKYSFTIASGAVVDSWTNPAAKTSVSFTVSGASAKNNVELVSVFQVNKDNATSYASYDVNNNIIYFEFDHKLNKSQLVASNFLLTGAALPAGTNFYFIDTDRTIVAAEVPAGTIASNGSRNFSVKNIVADNGDTLNTSKATAKGVALIENKAPTVVSATFADDQTIVVTFSEVVKLAGSSDDALGELTININGTDYTYASTATASADGTTKTVTIDTDKADTFKAGQTVKITVGGSSITDANDNAVASGSVTVK
;
A
#
# COMPACT_ATOMS: atom_id res chain seq x y z
N MET A 1 -34.74 -48.94 -14.84
CA MET A 1 -36.16 -49.30 -14.56
C MET A 1 -36.29 -49.53 -13.05
N ARG A 2 -37.41 -49.06 -12.47
CA ARG A 2 -37.92 -49.31 -11.10
C ARG A 2 -37.19 -48.65 -9.93
N ASP A 3 -37.88 -47.64 -9.40
CA ASP A 3 -37.80 -47.08 -8.05
C ASP A 3 -38.07 -48.09 -6.93
N SER A 4 -37.67 -47.71 -5.71
CA SER A 4 -38.42 -47.76 -4.43
C SER A 4 -37.43 -47.92 -3.25
N SER A 5 -37.58 -47.34 -2.05
CA SER A 5 -38.52 -46.35 -1.47
C SER A 5 -38.19 -46.22 0.03
N TYR A 6 -38.36 -45.05 0.68
CA TYR A 6 -39.32 -44.83 1.80
C TYR A 6 -39.22 -43.45 2.49
N LYS A 7 -40.33 -43.07 3.12
CA LYS A 7 -40.58 -41.85 3.94
C LYS A 7 -40.38 -42.22 5.43
N SER A 8 -40.50 -41.38 6.48
CA SER A 8 -41.20 -40.11 6.74
C SER A 8 -40.69 -39.55 8.11
N SER A 9 -41.18 -38.52 8.82
CA SER A 9 -42.16 -37.41 8.66
C SER A 9 -41.99 -36.47 9.88
N LYS A 10 -42.58 -35.25 9.87
CA LYS A 10 -43.26 -34.68 11.06
C LYS A 10 -44.19 -33.49 10.76
N THR A 11 -45.46 -33.75 11.02
CA THR A 11 -46.55 -32.95 11.63
C THR A 11 -46.64 -31.41 11.50
N THR A 12 -47.84 -31.01 11.08
CA THR A 12 -48.48 -29.69 10.97
C THR A 12 -48.74 -28.93 12.29
N LEU A 13 -48.77 -27.59 12.21
CA LEU A 13 -49.69 -26.71 12.95
C LEU A 13 -50.15 -25.56 12.04
N GLN A 14 -51.35 -25.03 12.28
CA GLN A 14 -52.18 -24.27 11.31
C GLN A 14 -53.35 -23.57 12.04
N ILE A 15 -53.98 -22.48 11.58
CA ILE A 15 -53.81 -21.56 10.42
C ILE A 15 -53.80 -20.09 11.00
N PRO A 16 -54.48 -19.01 10.52
CA PRO A 16 -54.96 -18.61 9.18
C PRO A 16 -54.52 -17.21 8.65
N PHE A 17 -54.41 -17.11 7.31
CA PHE A 17 -54.73 -15.97 6.42
C PHE A 17 -54.03 -14.58 6.62
N GLN A 18 -53.62 -13.82 5.59
CA GLN A 18 -53.83 -13.88 4.14
C GLN A 18 -52.49 -13.77 3.34
N GLY A 19 -52.56 -13.93 2.01
CA GLY A 19 -51.40 -14.16 1.16
C GLY A 19 -50.53 -12.94 0.79
N GLY A 20 -49.31 -13.24 0.34
CA GLY A 20 -48.37 -12.30 -0.25
C GLY A 20 -47.17 -13.08 -0.80
N GLU A 21 -46.99 -13.05 -2.12
CA GLU A 21 -45.95 -13.85 -2.78
C GLU A 21 -44.52 -13.37 -2.49
N LYS A 22 -43.62 -14.35 -2.56
CA LYS A 22 -42.17 -14.33 -2.42
C LYS A 22 -41.48 -13.01 -2.82
N LYS A 23 -41.09 -12.23 -1.81
CA LYS A 23 -40.39 -10.94 -1.92
C LYS A 23 -38.89 -11.11 -2.22
N VAL A 24 -38.55 -11.37 -3.49
CA VAL A 24 -37.18 -11.24 -4.01
C VAL A 24 -37.03 -9.88 -4.74
N MET A 25 -35.82 -9.32 -4.78
CA MET A 25 -35.47 -7.98 -5.30
C MET A 25 -36.12 -6.78 -4.58
N LYS A 26 -35.41 -6.21 -3.58
CA LYS A 26 -35.67 -4.84 -3.07
C LYS A 26 -34.41 -4.05 -2.72
N LYS A 27 -33.63 -3.65 -3.75
CA LYS A 27 -32.80 -2.42 -3.73
C LYS A 27 -32.77 -1.63 -5.06
N SER A 28 -33.46 -2.08 -6.12
CA SER A 28 -33.47 -1.41 -7.45
C SER A 28 -34.84 -0.87 -7.90
N LEU A 29 -35.96 -1.27 -7.30
CA LEU A 29 -37.30 -0.89 -7.81
C LEU A 29 -37.67 0.57 -7.50
N SER A 30 -37.14 1.14 -6.41
CA SER A 30 -37.25 2.58 -6.10
C SER A 30 -36.44 3.43 -7.08
N LEU A 31 -35.29 2.91 -7.52
CA LEU A 31 -34.46 3.54 -8.55
C LEU A 31 -35.18 3.54 -9.91
N LEU A 32 -35.90 2.46 -10.24
CA LEU A 32 -36.66 2.33 -11.49
C LEU A 32 -37.86 3.28 -11.58
N LEU A 33 -38.55 3.55 -10.46
CA LEU A 33 -39.66 4.51 -10.42
C LEU A 33 -39.18 5.98 -10.33
N ALA A 34 -38.00 6.22 -9.75
CA ALA A 34 -37.34 7.53 -9.82
C ALA A 34 -36.76 7.81 -11.23
N LEU A 35 -36.20 6.81 -11.91
CA LEU A 35 -35.81 6.91 -13.33
C LEU A 35 -37.01 7.28 -14.20
N ALA A 36 -38.16 6.64 -14.00
CA ALA A 36 -39.37 6.90 -14.78
C ALA A 36 -39.93 8.33 -14.60
N MET A 37 -39.70 8.99 -13.46
CA MET A 37 -40.11 10.39 -13.24
C MET A 37 -39.03 11.41 -13.59
N VAL A 38 -37.74 11.05 -13.61
CA VAL A 38 -36.64 11.95 -14.03
C VAL A 38 -36.42 11.93 -15.55
N PHE A 39 -36.75 10.83 -16.26
CA PHE A 39 -36.83 10.84 -17.73
C PHE A 39 -38.00 11.66 -18.29
N GLY A 40 -38.90 12.18 -17.44
CA GLY A 40 -40.00 13.06 -17.84
C GLY A 40 -39.62 14.54 -18.04
N MET A 41 -38.42 14.99 -17.60
CA MET A 41 -38.04 16.41 -17.63
C MET A 41 -36.76 16.74 -18.42
N PHE A 42 -36.23 15.78 -19.19
CA PHE A 42 -35.33 16.04 -20.33
C PHE A 42 -35.97 15.64 -21.67
N ALA A 43 -37.30 15.65 -21.73
CA ALA A 43 -38.09 15.55 -22.97
C ALA A 43 -38.06 16.85 -23.81
N SER A 44 -37.19 17.80 -23.46
CA SER A 44 -36.84 18.98 -24.26
C SER A 44 -35.32 19.05 -24.40
N MET A 45 -34.84 19.30 -25.63
CA MET A 45 -33.42 19.40 -26.00
C MET A 45 -32.62 18.09 -26.24
N ALA A 46 -33.24 17.07 -26.85
CA ALA A 46 -32.51 16.15 -27.73
C ALA A 46 -33.35 15.54 -28.87
N SER A 47 -34.48 16.17 -29.23
CA SER A 47 -34.97 16.09 -30.61
C SER A 47 -33.99 16.85 -31.50
N ALA A 48 -32.86 16.22 -31.83
CA ALA A 48 -32.26 16.46 -33.12
C ALA A 48 -33.34 16.05 -34.11
N ALA A 49 -34.07 17.04 -34.64
CA ALA A 49 -35.06 16.80 -35.67
C ALA A 49 -34.36 15.99 -36.77
N THR A 50 -34.86 14.79 -37.04
CA THR A 50 -34.46 14.08 -38.24
C THR A 50 -34.74 15.03 -39.40
N ASP A 51 -33.76 15.28 -40.27
CA ASP A 51 -33.86 16.22 -41.40
C ASP A 51 -35.00 15.87 -42.39
N SER A 52 -35.72 14.76 -42.15
CA SER A 52 -37.00 14.39 -42.73
C SER A 52 -38.08 15.48 -42.63
N ASP A 53 -38.10 16.24 -41.53
CA ASP A 53 -39.23 17.10 -41.17
C ASP A 53 -39.05 18.56 -41.62
N LEU A 54 -37.93 18.89 -42.27
CA LEU A 54 -37.70 20.20 -42.84
C LEU A 54 -38.65 20.47 -44.01
N THR A 55 -39.33 21.62 -43.97
CA THR A 55 -40.03 22.15 -45.16
C THR A 55 -39.03 22.45 -46.28
N THR A 56 -39.50 22.42 -47.53
CA THR A 56 -38.70 22.77 -48.71
C THR A 56 -38.03 24.16 -48.59
N ALA A 57 -38.68 25.11 -47.91
CA ALA A 57 -38.12 26.43 -47.61
C ALA A 57 -36.94 26.38 -46.62
N GLN A 58 -37.02 25.55 -45.57
CA GLN A 58 -35.92 25.35 -44.63
C GLN A 58 -34.74 24.60 -45.27
N LYS A 59 -35.02 23.60 -46.13
CA LYS A 59 -33.98 22.91 -46.92
C LYS A 59 -33.26 23.86 -47.87
N TYR A 60 -34.01 24.74 -48.56
CA TYR A 60 -33.44 25.82 -49.37
C TYR A 60 -32.52 26.71 -48.53
N GLN A 61 -33.02 27.21 -47.40
CA GLN A 61 -32.26 28.12 -46.55
C GLN A 61 -30.98 27.47 -46.02
N GLN A 62 -31.03 26.21 -45.56
CA GLN A 62 -29.83 25.49 -45.13
C GLN A 62 -28.78 25.34 -46.23
N LEU A 63 -29.18 25.11 -47.49
CA LEU A 63 -28.22 25.04 -48.61
C LEU A 63 -27.63 26.42 -48.93
N VAL A 64 -28.37 27.51 -48.70
CA VAL A 64 -27.85 28.89 -48.82
C VAL A 64 -26.89 29.21 -47.67
N ASP A 65 -27.27 28.90 -46.42
CA ASP A 65 -26.45 29.15 -45.22
C ASP A 65 -25.13 28.37 -45.25
N LYS A 66 -25.14 27.15 -45.80
CA LYS A 66 -23.93 26.33 -46.04
C LYS A 66 -23.12 26.79 -47.27
N GLY A 67 -23.52 27.86 -47.95
CA GLY A 67 -22.83 28.42 -49.12
C GLY A 67 -22.93 27.59 -50.41
N ILE A 68 -23.75 26.53 -50.42
CA ILE A 68 -23.96 25.67 -51.59
C ILE A 68 -24.80 26.41 -52.63
N LEU A 69 -25.95 26.96 -52.21
CA LEU A 69 -26.77 27.81 -53.08
C LEU A 69 -26.47 29.29 -52.83
N LYS A 70 -26.44 30.10 -53.89
CA LYS A 70 -26.12 31.54 -53.80
C LYS A 70 -27.32 32.45 -53.53
N GLY A 71 -28.49 31.87 -53.25
CA GLY A 71 -29.75 32.62 -53.18
C GLY A 71 -30.29 33.06 -54.56
N THR A 72 -31.32 33.89 -54.53
CA THR A 72 -31.91 34.61 -55.67
C THR A 72 -31.59 36.10 -55.58
N THR A 73 -31.78 36.85 -56.68
CA THR A 73 -31.44 38.28 -56.75
C THR A 73 -32.31 39.19 -55.88
N ASP A 74 -33.49 38.74 -55.47
CA ASP A 74 -34.42 39.45 -54.59
C ASP A 74 -34.52 38.83 -53.19
N GLY A 75 -33.70 37.82 -52.89
CA GLY A 75 -33.64 37.16 -51.59
C GLY A 75 -34.81 36.22 -51.26
N LEU A 76 -35.75 36.00 -52.19
CA LEU A 76 -36.90 35.12 -51.98
C LEU A 76 -36.66 33.73 -52.60
N PRO A 77 -37.06 32.63 -51.92
CA PRO A 77 -36.70 31.27 -52.34
C PRO A 77 -37.43 30.80 -53.60
N HIS A 78 -38.55 31.44 -53.97
CA HIS A 78 -39.32 31.21 -55.21
C HIS A 78 -39.52 29.72 -55.55
N LEU A 79 -40.05 28.95 -54.60
CA LEU A 79 -40.10 27.49 -54.68
C LEU A 79 -41.09 26.96 -55.73
N GLU A 80 -42.15 27.70 -56.02
CA GLU A 80 -43.20 27.30 -56.98
C GLU A 80 -42.83 27.59 -58.44
N ASP A 81 -41.79 28.38 -58.70
CA ASP A 81 -41.33 28.68 -60.06
C ASP A 81 -40.77 27.44 -60.75
N ASN A 82 -41.08 27.30 -62.04
CA ASN A 82 -40.36 26.38 -62.92
C ASN A 82 -38.90 26.81 -63.09
N LEU A 83 -37.97 25.85 -62.97
CA LEU A 83 -36.56 26.10 -63.29
C LEU A 83 -36.30 25.99 -64.79
N ASN A 84 -35.49 26.92 -65.31
CA ASN A 84 -34.84 26.73 -66.60
C ASN A 84 -33.57 25.87 -66.48
N ARG A 85 -33.14 25.30 -67.61
CA ARG A 85 -31.98 24.38 -67.68
C ARG A 85 -30.68 25.02 -67.21
N ALA A 86 -30.50 26.33 -67.36
CA ALA A 86 -29.33 27.07 -66.86
C ALA A 86 -29.30 27.19 -65.32
N GLN A 87 -30.43 27.54 -64.70
CA GLN A 87 -30.58 27.55 -63.24
C GLN A 87 -30.36 26.15 -62.66
N PHE A 88 -30.93 25.13 -63.30
CA PHE A 88 -30.75 23.74 -62.88
C PHE A 88 -29.29 23.28 -62.95
N ALA A 89 -28.58 23.56 -64.05
CA ALA A 89 -27.16 23.23 -64.17
C ALA A 89 -26.33 23.90 -63.06
N THR A 90 -26.68 25.12 -62.66
CA THR A 90 -26.03 25.86 -61.57
C THR A 90 -26.27 25.21 -60.19
N ILE A 91 -27.49 24.71 -59.93
CA ILE A 91 -27.79 23.94 -58.72
C ILE A 91 -27.04 22.59 -58.74
N ALA A 92 -27.01 21.90 -59.87
CA ALA A 92 -26.38 20.59 -60.00
C ALA A 92 -24.87 20.62 -59.72
N VAL A 93 -24.12 21.58 -60.28
CA VAL A 93 -22.67 21.70 -60.01
C VAL A 93 -22.37 22.07 -58.56
N ALA A 94 -23.22 22.90 -57.95
CA ALA A 94 -23.06 23.32 -56.57
C ALA A 94 -23.30 22.16 -55.58
N VAL A 95 -24.38 21.41 -55.76
CA VAL A 95 -24.73 20.24 -54.94
C VAL A 95 -23.69 19.13 -55.08
N ALA A 96 -23.10 18.97 -56.27
CA ALA A 96 -22.02 18.03 -56.53
C ALA A 96 -20.65 18.50 -56.03
N GLY A 97 -20.52 19.74 -55.54
CA GLY A 97 -19.25 20.30 -55.07
C GLY A 97 -18.19 20.46 -56.17
N LEU A 98 -18.60 20.69 -57.42
CA LEU A 98 -17.66 20.84 -58.54
C LEU A 98 -17.01 22.23 -58.58
N ASP A 99 -15.74 22.26 -58.95
CA ASP A 99 -15.09 23.50 -59.38
C ASP A 99 -15.76 24.06 -60.64
N VAL A 100 -16.03 25.37 -60.63
CA VAL A 100 -16.70 26.10 -61.73
C VAL A 100 -15.75 27.16 -62.30
N PRO A 101 -14.70 26.76 -63.04
CA PRO A 101 -13.72 27.68 -63.61
C PRO A 101 -14.33 28.60 -64.67
N ALA A 102 -13.67 29.71 -64.96
CA ALA A 102 -14.07 30.62 -66.03
C ALA A 102 -13.97 29.92 -67.39
N ALA A 103 -15.11 29.72 -68.07
CA ALA A 103 -15.17 29.07 -69.36
C ALA A 103 -14.70 30.04 -70.47
N THR A 104 -13.63 29.68 -71.18
CA THR A 104 -13.11 30.44 -72.33
C THR A 104 -13.80 30.09 -73.65
N THR A 105 -14.50 28.94 -73.68
CA THR A 105 -15.31 28.45 -74.81
C THR A 105 -16.62 27.85 -74.28
N SER A 106 -17.58 27.60 -75.17
CA SER A 106 -18.83 26.93 -74.86
C SER A 106 -19.00 25.69 -75.73
N ALA A 107 -19.43 24.57 -75.14
CA ALA A 107 -19.81 23.36 -75.88
C ALA A 107 -21.11 23.52 -76.71
N PHE A 108 -21.87 24.61 -76.51
CA PHE A 108 -23.18 24.83 -77.13
C PHE A 108 -23.29 26.19 -77.81
N SER A 109 -23.83 26.18 -79.03
CA SER A 109 -23.94 27.34 -79.92
C SER A 109 -24.88 28.45 -79.42
N ASP A 110 -25.81 28.12 -78.51
CA ASP A 110 -26.79 29.03 -77.91
C ASP A 110 -26.43 29.48 -76.48
N VAL A 111 -25.23 29.14 -76.01
CA VAL A 111 -24.67 29.59 -74.72
C VAL A 111 -23.47 30.49 -75.00
N THR A 112 -23.63 31.80 -74.80
CA THR A 112 -22.58 32.79 -75.06
C THR A 112 -21.59 32.86 -73.90
N VAL A 113 -20.28 32.91 -74.19
CA VAL A 113 -19.24 33.11 -73.18
C VAL A 113 -19.47 34.44 -72.44
N GLY A 114 -19.30 34.42 -71.11
CA GLY A 114 -19.53 35.58 -70.23
C GLY A 114 -20.96 35.73 -69.69
N GLN A 115 -21.92 34.89 -70.10
CA GLN A 115 -23.22 34.81 -69.40
C GLN A 115 -23.07 34.09 -68.06
N TRP A 116 -23.90 34.44 -67.06
CA TRP A 116 -23.75 33.95 -65.69
C TRP A 116 -23.86 32.43 -65.55
N TRP A 117 -24.57 31.76 -66.45
CA TRP A 117 -24.74 30.31 -66.48
C TRP A 117 -23.63 29.56 -67.25
N THR A 118 -22.78 30.24 -68.02
CA THR A 118 -21.88 29.59 -68.99
C THR A 118 -20.88 28.67 -68.31
N ASN A 119 -20.25 29.13 -67.24
CA ASN A 119 -19.28 28.32 -66.47
C ASN A 119 -19.96 27.08 -65.84
N ALA A 120 -21.16 27.25 -65.27
CA ALA A 120 -21.89 26.15 -64.63
C ALA A 120 -22.37 25.10 -65.63
N ILE A 121 -22.89 25.52 -66.80
CA ILE A 121 -23.26 24.60 -67.89
C ILE A 121 -22.03 23.85 -68.40
N GLN A 122 -20.90 24.53 -68.57
CA GLN A 122 -19.66 23.90 -69.05
C GLN A 122 -19.10 22.89 -68.03
N ALA A 123 -19.11 23.22 -66.73
CA ALA A 123 -18.69 22.29 -65.67
C ALA A 123 -19.62 21.08 -65.55
N ALA A 124 -20.96 21.29 -65.59
CA ALA A 124 -21.94 20.22 -65.56
C ALA A 124 -21.85 19.29 -66.80
N TYR A 125 -21.50 19.83 -67.96
CA TYR A 125 -21.28 19.07 -69.19
C TYR A 125 -19.97 18.27 -69.12
N ALA A 126 -18.88 18.88 -68.65
CA ALA A 126 -17.59 18.22 -68.48
C ALA A 126 -17.65 17.06 -67.46
N ALA A 127 -18.46 17.20 -66.40
CA ALA A 127 -18.74 16.15 -65.43
C ALA A 127 -19.74 15.08 -65.93
N GLY A 128 -20.27 15.20 -67.15
CA GLY A 128 -21.22 14.25 -67.74
C GLY A 128 -22.64 14.29 -67.15
N TYR A 129 -22.95 15.29 -66.31
CA TYR A 129 -24.25 15.42 -65.66
C TYR A 129 -25.33 15.90 -66.64
N VAL A 130 -25.08 16.98 -67.38
CA VAL A 130 -26.06 17.53 -68.35
C VAL A 130 -25.62 17.33 -69.80
N ASN A 131 -26.60 17.16 -70.69
CA ASN A 131 -26.40 17.04 -72.14
C ASN A 131 -27.23 18.11 -72.89
N GLY A 132 -26.82 18.44 -74.11
CA GLY A 132 -27.61 19.30 -75.01
C GLY A 132 -28.93 18.65 -75.46
N THR A 133 -29.84 19.46 -76.03
CA THR A 133 -31.14 18.99 -76.53
C THR A 133 -31.12 18.54 -78.00
N GLY A 134 -30.00 18.80 -78.70
CA GLY A 134 -29.79 18.45 -80.10
C GLY A 134 -29.16 19.61 -80.88
N ALA A 135 -28.75 19.35 -82.13
CA ALA A 135 -28.26 20.37 -83.07
C ALA A 135 -27.20 21.36 -82.51
N GLY A 136 -26.37 20.91 -81.55
CA GLY A 136 -25.36 21.76 -80.90
C GLY A 136 -25.92 22.83 -79.95
N LYS A 137 -27.11 22.62 -79.37
CA LYS A 137 -27.78 23.54 -78.44
C LYS A 137 -27.99 22.95 -77.04
N PHE A 138 -28.04 23.82 -76.04
CA PHE A 138 -28.36 23.49 -74.65
C PHE A 138 -29.76 23.94 -74.22
N GLU A 139 -30.30 24.98 -74.85
CA GLU A 139 -31.55 25.67 -74.53
C GLU A 139 -31.61 26.17 -73.08
N PRO A 140 -30.70 27.08 -72.68
CA PRO A 140 -30.53 27.52 -71.28
C PRO A 140 -31.79 28.13 -70.67
N LYS A 141 -32.67 28.72 -71.50
CA LYS A 141 -33.93 29.35 -71.09
C LYS A 141 -35.15 28.41 -71.11
N ALA A 142 -35.03 27.20 -71.67
CA ALA A 142 -36.12 26.23 -71.65
C ALA A 142 -36.26 25.61 -70.25
N ASN A 143 -37.50 25.24 -69.87
CA ASN A 143 -37.76 24.59 -68.59
C ASN A 143 -37.08 23.20 -68.54
N VAL A 144 -36.56 22.81 -67.38
CA VAL A 144 -36.08 21.45 -67.14
C VAL A 144 -37.25 20.55 -66.70
N THR A 145 -37.28 19.28 -67.11
CA THR A 145 -38.30 18.32 -66.65
C THR A 145 -37.89 17.61 -65.38
N VAL A 146 -38.86 17.16 -64.57
CA VAL A 146 -38.60 16.40 -63.34
C VAL A 146 -37.77 15.14 -63.61
N GLU A 147 -38.05 14.38 -64.67
CA GLU A 147 -37.23 13.22 -65.07
C GLU A 147 -35.78 13.56 -65.43
N SER A 148 -35.52 14.77 -65.96
CA SER A 148 -34.16 15.26 -66.20
C SER A 148 -33.44 15.59 -64.89
N VAL A 149 -34.14 16.19 -63.92
CA VAL A 149 -33.61 16.47 -62.58
C VAL A 149 -33.23 15.17 -61.86
N ILE A 150 -34.13 14.17 -61.88
CA ILE A 150 -33.90 12.87 -61.24
C ILE A 150 -32.68 12.16 -61.84
N LYS A 151 -32.57 12.10 -63.18
CA LYS A 151 -31.42 11.49 -63.86
C LYS A 151 -30.09 12.10 -63.41
N VAL A 152 -30.00 13.41 -63.31
CA VAL A 152 -28.79 14.10 -62.82
C VAL A 152 -28.55 13.86 -61.33
N ALA A 153 -29.60 13.92 -60.51
CA ALA A 153 -29.51 13.64 -59.07
C ALA A 153 -28.96 12.24 -58.80
N THR A 154 -29.43 11.21 -59.53
CA THR A 154 -28.90 9.84 -59.41
C THR A 154 -27.43 9.73 -59.82
N ALA A 155 -26.99 10.48 -60.84
CA ALA A 155 -25.58 10.51 -61.24
C ALA A 155 -24.67 11.19 -60.20
N ILE A 156 -25.12 12.29 -59.59
CA ILE A 156 -24.40 12.98 -58.51
C ILE A 156 -24.32 12.09 -57.26
N ALA A 157 -25.42 11.42 -56.89
CA ALA A 157 -25.48 10.45 -55.80
C ALA A 157 -24.81 9.09 -56.14
N LYS A 158 -24.20 8.95 -57.33
CA LYS A 158 -23.53 7.73 -57.80
C LYS A 158 -24.41 6.46 -57.76
N LEU A 159 -25.71 6.62 -57.95
CA LEU A 159 -26.67 5.52 -57.97
C LEU A 159 -26.64 4.79 -59.32
N THR A 160 -26.47 3.47 -59.28
CA THR A 160 -26.50 2.62 -60.48
C THR A 160 -27.92 2.58 -61.07
N PRO A 161 -28.13 2.90 -62.36
CA PRO A 161 -29.44 2.78 -63.00
C PRO A 161 -29.92 1.33 -63.00
N VAL A 162 -31.22 1.12 -62.78
CA VAL A 162 -31.81 -0.23 -62.80
C VAL A 162 -32.11 -0.62 -64.24
N GLU A 163 -31.22 -1.39 -64.87
CA GLU A 163 -31.35 -1.77 -66.28
C GLU A 163 -32.69 -2.44 -66.59
N GLY A 164 -33.31 -2.03 -67.71
CA GLY A 164 -34.61 -2.54 -68.15
C GLY A 164 -35.83 -2.05 -67.36
N ALA A 165 -35.67 -1.30 -66.26
CA ALA A 165 -36.82 -0.83 -65.47
C ALA A 165 -37.67 0.19 -66.24
N THR A 166 -38.99 -0.01 -66.20
CA THR A 166 -39.99 0.94 -66.71
C THR A 166 -40.83 1.45 -65.54
N VAL A 167 -41.13 2.76 -65.53
CA VAL A 167 -41.92 3.40 -64.47
C VAL A 167 -43.10 4.11 -65.12
N GLU A 168 -44.30 3.88 -64.59
CA GLU A 168 -45.52 4.50 -65.12
C GLU A 168 -45.44 6.04 -65.07
N GLY A 169 -45.93 6.70 -66.12
CA GLY A 169 -45.85 8.16 -66.28
C GLY A 169 -44.50 8.69 -66.81
N SER A 170 -43.39 7.97 -66.68
CA SER A 170 -42.07 8.44 -67.14
C SER A 170 -41.88 8.35 -68.66
N SER A 171 -40.85 9.01 -69.18
CA SER A 171 -40.31 8.68 -70.51
C SER A 171 -39.53 7.37 -70.47
N ALA A 172 -39.49 6.63 -71.58
CA ALA A 172 -38.87 5.29 -71.63
C ALA A 172 -37.37 5.29 -71.26
N TRP A 173 -36.65 6.38 -71.56
CA TRP A 173 -35.24 6.55 -71.19
C TRP A 173 -35.01 6.83 -69.70
N ALA A 174 -36.03 7.30 -68.98
CA ALA A 174 -35.92 7.77 -67.61
C ALA A 174 -36.20 6.68 -66.56
N GLY A 175 -36.92 5.62 -66.93
CA GLY A 175 -37.33 4.52 -66.05
C GLY A 175 -36.20 3.94 -65.18
N PRO A 176 -35.02 3.59 -65.74
CA PRO A 176 -33.88 3.07 -64.98
C PRO A 176 -33.37 4.00 -63.87
N TYR A 177 -33.40 5.31 -64.12
CA TYR A 177 -32.93 6.33 -63.17
C TYR A 177 -34.01 6.63 -62.11
N ILE A 178 -35.27 6.70 -62.52
CA ILE A 178 -36.40 6.90 -61.59
C ILE A 178 -36.51 5.71 -60.63
N GLN A 179 -36.35 4.47 -61.13
CA GLN A 179 -36.32 3.29 -60.26
C GLN A 179 -35.11 3.30 -59.31
N ALA A 180 -33.93 3.72 -59.76
CA ALA A 180 -32.76 3.87 -58.89
C ALA A 180 -33.00 4.93 -57.78
N ALA A 181 -33.66 6.05 -58.12
CA ALA A 181 -34.04 7.08 -57.16
C ALA A 181 -35.08 6.60 -56.14
N ILE A 182 -36.07 5.81 -56.57
CA ILE A 182 -37.05 5.15 -55.68
C ILE A 182 -36.34 4.18 -54.73
N ASN A 183 -35.46 3.32 -55.26
CA ASN A 183 -34.72 2.35 -54.46
C ASN A 183 -33.78 3.02 -53.43
N ALA A 184 -33.30 4.23 -53.72
CA ALA A 184 -32.50 5.05 -52.82
C ALA A 184 -33.33 5.94 -51.87
N GLY A 185 -34.66 5.93 -51.96
CA GLY A 185 -35.55 6.72 -51.10
C GLY A 185 -35.50 8.24 -51.36
N LEU A 186 -35.09 8.68 -52.56
CA LEU A 186 -35.05 10.10 -52.89
C LEU A 186 -36.48 10.71 -52.96
N PRO A 187 -36.69 11.96 -52.49
CA PRO A 187 -38.00 12.62 -52.45
C PRO A 187 -38.41 13.12 -53.84
N ILE A 188 -38.71 12.20 -54.76
CA ILE A 188 -39.02 12.51 -56.16
C ILE A 188 -40.51 12.78 -56.38
N PRO A 189 -40.90 13.79 -57.19
CA PRO A 189 -42.30 14.03 -57.56
C PRO A 189 -42.84 12.92 -58.49
N SER A 190 -44.15 12.65 -58.41
CA SER A 190 -44.83 11.64 -59.24
C SER A 190 -45.14 12.07 -60.68
N ASN A 191 -45.09 13.37 -61.01
CA ASN A 191 -45.31 13.89 -62.36
C ASN A 191 -43.97 14.14 -63.08
N TYR A 192 -43.37 13.06 -63.58
CA TYR A 192 -42.01 13.05 -64.13
C TYR A 192 -41.81 13.94 -65.39
N LYS A 193 -42.85 14.15 -66.19
CA LYS A 193 -42.77 14.88 -67.47
C LYS A 193 -43.06 16.38 -67.36
N ALA A 194 -43.59 16.84 -66.22
CA ALA A 194 -43.80 18.25 -65.98
C ALA A 194 -42.47 19.03 -65.91
N ALA A 195 -42.56 20.35 -66.10
CA ALA A 195 -41.48 21.25 -65.72
C ALA A 195 -41.24 21.13 -64.21
N ALA A 196 -39.97 21.01 -63.80
CA ALA A 196 -39.61 20.89 -62.40
C ALA A 196 -39.64 22.27 -61.73
N THR A 197 -40.31 22.37 -60.58
CA THR A 197 -40.24 23.58 -59.78
C THR A 197 -38.91 23.66 -59.03
N ARG A 198 -38.56 24.88 -58.59
CA ARG A 198 -37.38 25.11 -57.75
C ARG A 198 -37.47 24.34 -56.44
N GLY A 199 -38.65 24.26 -55.84
CA GLY A 199 -38.92 23.49 -54.62
C GLY A 199 -38.66 22.00 -54.81
N GLN A 200 -39.25 21.38 -55.83
CA GLN A 200 -39.01 19.96 -56.15
C GLN A 200 -37.52 19.67 -56.40
N THR A 201 -36.82 20.60 -57.05
CA THR A 201 -35.38 20.47 -57.29
C THR A 201 -34.58 20.61 -56.00
N VAL A 202 -34.98 21.50 -55.09
CA VAL A 202 -34.36 21.70 -53.76
C VAL A 202 -34.54 20.48 -52.87
N ASP A 203 -35.72 19.86 -52.84
CA ASP A 203 -35.95 18.65 -52.02
C ASP A 203 -35.04 17.49 -52.47
N ILE A 204 -34.92 17.26 -53.77
CA ILE A 204 -33.99 16.26 -54.34
C ILE A 204 -32.53 16.67 -54.08
N ALA A 205 -32.18 17.94 -54.32
CA ALA A 205 -30.82 18.46 -54.11
C ALA A 205 -30.36 18.35 -52.66
N TYR A 206 -31.25 18.65 -51.70
CA TYR A 206 -30.96 18.53 -50.28
C TYR A 206 -30.73 17.07 -49.87
N ALA A 207 -31.58 16.14 -50.33
CA ALA A 207 -31.41 14.71 -50.07
C ALA A 207 -30.09 14.17 -50.64
N VAL A 208 -29.74 14.56 -51.87
CA VAL A 208 -28.45 14.20 -52.49
C VAL A 208 -27.29 14.83 -51.71
N PHE A 209 -27.33 16.13 -51.42
CA PHE A 209 -26.29 16.80 -50.64
C PHE A 209 -26.07 16.16 -49.28
N ALA A 210 -27.15 15.87 -48.53
CA ALA A 210 -27.10 15.19 -47.24
C ALA A 210 -26.49 13.79 -47.36
N SER A 211 -26.86 13.02 -48.40
CA SER A 211 -26.27 11.69 -48.65
C SER A 211 -24.74 11.75 -48.89
N LEU A 212 -24.24 12.82 -49.52
CA LEU A 212 -22.81 13.04 -49.74
C LEU A 212 -22.04 13.46 -48.46
N GLN A 213 -22.73 13.87 -47.40
CA GLN A 213 -22.11 14.18 -46.09
C GLN A 213 -22.00 12.96 -45.16
N VAL A 214 -22.69 11.85 -45.45
CA VAL A 214 -22.65 10.64 -44.62
C VAL A 214 -21.29 9.96 -44.77
N LYS A 215 -20.50 9.92 -43.70
CA LYS A 215 -19.26 9.12 -43.62
C LYS A 215 -19.61 7.69 -43.22
N PRO A 216 -19.43 6.66 -44.08
CA PRO A 216 -19.88 5.30 -43.76
C PRO A 216 -19.07 4.62 -42.66
N LEU A 217 -17.90 5.16 -42.30
CA LEU A 217 -17.09 4.75 -41.14
C LEU A 217 -16.65 6.00 -40.35
N THR A 218 -16.79 5.93 -39.04
CA THR A 218 -16.37 6.96 -38.07
C THR A 218 -15.88 6.31 -36.77
N ASP A 219 -15.18 7.06 -35.93
CA ASP A 219 -14.68 6.62 -34.61
C ASP A 219 -13.83 5.33 -34.63
N VAL A 220 -13.24 4.94 -35.76
CA VAL A 220 -12.46 3.70 -35.92
C VAL A 220 -11.18 3.78 -35.08
N LYS A 221 -11.01 2.83 -34.15
CA LYS A 221 -9.89 2.75 -33.19
C LYS A 221 -9.47 1.31 -33.00
N ALA A 222 -8.17 1.08 -32.79
CA ALA A 222 -7.62 -0.18 -32.30
C ALA A 222 -6.99 0.02 -30.92
N VAL A 223 -7.20 -0.93 -30.02
CA VAL A 223 -6.64 -0.94 -28.66
C VAL A 223 -6.01 -2.31 -28.41
N VAL A 224 -4.80 -2.32 -27.86
CA VAL A 224 -4.12 -3.55 -27.40
C VAL A 224 -4.62 -3.88 -26.00
N ASN A 225 -5.08 -5.11 -25.80
CA ASN A 225 -5.54 -5.62 -24.52
C ASN A 225 -4.38 -6.28 -23.74
N ALA A 226 -4.57 -6.51 -22.44
CA ALA A 226 -3.54 -7.08 -21.56
C ALA A 226 -3.13 -8.53 -21.91
N ASP A 227 -3.93 -9.25 -22.69
CA ASP A 227 -3.69 -10.62 -23.18
C ASP A 227 -2.98 -10.67 -24.55
N ASP A 228 -2.53 -9.53 -25.07
CA ASP A 228 -2.00 -9.33 -26.43
C ASP A 228 -3.01 -9.60 -27.57
N THR A 229 -4.31 -9.51 -27.30
CA THR A 229 -5.32 -9.34 -28.37
C THR A 229 -5.47 -7.86 -28.75
N ILE A 230 -6.00 -7.59 -29.94
CA ILE A 230 -6.28 -6.23 -30.42
C ILE A 230 -7.80 -6.11 -30.60
N THR A 231 -8.43 -5.19 -29.89
CA THR A 231 -9.84 -4.84 -30.08
C THR A 231 -9.97 -3.62 -30.99
N VAL A 232 -10.65 -3.80 -32.12
CA VAL A 232 -11.05 -2.74 -33.05
C VAL A 232 -12.51 -2.37 -32.79
N THR A 233 -12.77 -1.07 -32.64
CA THR A 233 -14.13 -0.53 -32.49
C THR A 233 -14.36 0.62 -33.46
N GLY A 234 -15.62 0.96 -33.69
CA GLY A 234 -16.01 2.16 -34.44
C GLY A 234 -17.51 2.23 -34.65
N LYS A 235 -17.93 3.15 -35.53
CA LYS A 235 -19.31 3.32 -35.96
C LYS A 235 -19.42 3.27 -37.48
N THR A 236 -20.54 2.73 -37.96
CA THR A 236 -20.91 2.73 -39.37
C THR A 236 -22.32 3.25 -39.58
N VAL A 237 -22.58 3.80 -40.76
CA VAL A 237 -23.91 4.31 -41.16
C VAL A 237 -24.21 3.79 -42.56
N GLY A 238 -25.36 3.14 -42.72
CA GLY A 238 -25.85 2.64 -44.00
C GLY A 238 -25.20 1.34 -44.51
N ALA A 239 -24.33 0.72 -43.70
CA ALA A 239 -23.72 -0.59 -43.94
C ALA A 239 -24.51 -1.71 -43.24
N ASP A 240 -24.60 -2.87 -43.88
CA ASP A 240 -25.25 -4.07 -43.35
C ASP A 240 -24.22 -5.01 -42.67
N ALA A 241 -22.93 -4.83 -42.96
CA ALA A 241 -21.82 -5.58 -42.38
C ALA A 241 -20.52 -4.76 -42.30
N VAL A 242 -19.68 -5.08 -41.32
CA VAL A 242 -18.31 -4.56 -41.21
C VAL A 242 -17.34 -5.74 -41.10
N LYS A 243 -16.20 -5.66 -41.78
CA LYS A 243 -15.13 -6.68 -41.71
C LYS A 243 -13.79 -6.03 -41.37
N VAL A 244 -12.93 -6.77 -40.68
CA VAL A 244 -11.58 -6.34 -40.28
C VAL A 244 -10.55 -7.36 -40.76
N ALA A 245 -9.53 -6.89 -41.46
CA ALA A 245 -8.33 -7.65 -41.81
C ALA A 245 -7.15 -7.21 -40.94
N VAL A 246 -6.27 -8.14 -40.55
CA VAL A 246 -5.05 -7.88 -39.78
C VAL A 246 -3.85 -8.13 -40.68
N GLY A 247 -3.14 -7.07 -41.05
CA GLY A 247 -2.08 -7.14 -42.06
C GLY A 247 -2.60 -7.70 -43.39
N THR A 248 -1.99 -8.78 -43.88
CA THR A 248 -2.37 -9.48 -45.11
C THR A 248 -3.37 -10.64 -44.90
N ALA A 249 -3.87 -10.84 -43.67
CA ALA A 249 -4.82 -11.91 -43.37
C ALA A 249 -6.21 -11.66 -43.98
N ALA A 250 -6.99 -12.73 -44.16
CA ALA A 250 -8.36 -12.63 -44.65
C ALA A 250 -9.26 -11.83 -43.70
N ALA A 251 -10.13 -10.98 -44.25
CA ALA A 251 -11.01 -10.12 -43.46
C ALA A 251 -12.11 -10.93 -42.75
N ALA A 252 -12.18 -10.83 -41.42
CA ALA A 252 -13.20 -11.46 -40.58
C ALA A 252 -14.35 -10.50 -40.26
N ALA A 253 -15.54 -11.01 -39.98
CA ALA A 253 -16.70 -10.18 -39.65
C ALA A 253 -16.58 -9.57 -38.24
N ALA A 254 -16.89 -8.28 -38.11
CA ALA A 254 -17.08 -7.62 -36.83
C ALA A 254 -18.52 -7.82 -36.32
N THR A 255 -18.70 -7.79 -35.01
CA THR A 255 -20.03 -7.75 -34.38
C THR A 255 -20.59 -6.34 -34.53
N LEU A 256 -21.63 -6.18 -35.35
CA LEU A 256 -22.35 -4.93 -35.59
C LEU A 256 -23.66 -4.90 -34.77
N LYS A 257 -23.98 -3.77 -34.14
CA LYS A 257 -25.23 -3.54 -33.41
C LYS A 257 -26.19 -2.65 -34.21
N GLU A 258 -27.46 -2.64 -33.80
CA GLU A 258 -28.52 -1.82 -34.41
C GLU A 258 -28.25 -0.30 -34.33
N ASP A 259 -27.45 0.16 -33.35
CA ASP A 259 -27.02 1.56 -33.21
C ASP A 259 -25.86 1.95 -34.15
N GLY A 260 -25.43 1.04 -35.02
CA GLY A 260 -24.30 1.23 -35.94
C GLY A 260 -22.93 1.09 -35.29
N THR A 261 -22.81 0.80 -33.98
CA THR A 261 -21.52 0.50 -33.35
C THR A 261 -21.06 -0.91 -33.71
N PHE A 262 -19.76 -1.07 -33.99
CA PHE A 262 -19.16 -2.38 -34.23
C PHE A 262 -17.94 -2.64 -33.35
N SER A 263 -17.67 -3.92 -33.10
CA SER A 263 -16.50 -4.40 -32.37
C SER A 263 -15.95 -5.69 -32.98
N PHE A 264 -14.63 -5.81 -33.05
CA PHE A 264 -13.91 -7.01 -33.46
C PHE A 264 -12.67 -7.18 -32.59
N THR A 265 -12.43 -8.37 -32.06
CA THR A 265 -11.22 -8.67 -31.26
C THR A 265 -10.44 -9.77 -31.97
N THR A 266 -9.13 -9.56 -32.17
CA THR A 266 -8.25 -10.56 -32.78
C THR A 266 -8.04 -11.75 -31.85
N THR A 267 -7.57 -12.88 -32.39
CA THR A 267 -6.80 -13.83 -31.57
C THR A 267 -5.54 -13.17 -31.03
N LYS A 268 -4.90 -13.77 -30.01
CA LYS A 268 -3.62 -13.29 -29.47
C LYS A 268 -2.60 -13.12 -30.60
N GLN A 269 -1.92 -11.98 -30.62
CA GLN A 269 -0.89 -11.65 -31.58
C GLN A 269 0.52 -11.71 -30.94
N ALA A 270 1.56 -11.69 -31.77
CA ALA A 270 2.95 -11.63 -31.33
C ALA A 270 3.40 -10.17 -31.08
N VAL A 271 4.60 -9.99 -30.53
CA VAL A 271 5.22 -8.66 -30.42
C VAL A 271 5.43 -8.07 -31.82
N GLY A 272 4.99 -6.82 -32.02
CA GLY A 272 5.10 -6.14 -33.31
C GLY A 272 4.03 -5.07 -33.55
N THR A 273 4.13 -4.37 -34.69
CA THR A 273 3.13 -3.38 -35.14
C THR A 273 2.23 -4.00 -36.21
N TYR A 274 0.93 -3.88 -36.00
CA TYR A 274 -0.11 -4.40 -36.89
C TYR A 274 -0.91 -3.27 -37.50
N THR A 275 -1.09 -3.29 -38.82
CA THR A 275 -2.10 -2.49 -39.53
C THR A 275 -3.39 -3.29 -39.60
N LEU A 276 -4.50 -2.68 -39.20
CA LEU A 276 -5.83 -3.28 -39.24
C LEU A 276 -6.70 -2.50 -40.22
N THR A 277 -7.13 -3.15 -41.30
CA THR A 277 -7.98 -2.57 -42.34
C THR A 277 -9.44 -2.90 -42.04
N VAL A 278 -10.26 -1.87 -41.86
CA VAL A 278 -11.68 -1.96 -41.50
C VAL A 278 -12.52 -1.52 -42.69
N THR A 279 -13.36 -2.42 -43.22
CA THR A 279 -14.18 -2.16 -44.41
C THR A 279 -15.67 -2.34 -44.09
N ALA A 280 -16.47 -1.33 -44.40
CA ALA A 280 -17.93 -1.36 -44.31
C ALA A 280 -18.55 -1.80 -45.65
N TYR A 281 -19.60 -2.62 -45.59
CA TYR A 281 -20.26 -3.22 -46.76
C TYR A 281 -21.77 -3.02 -46.76
N LYS A 282 -22.35 -2.89 -47.94
CA LYS A 282 -23.79 -2.96 -48.19
C LYS A 282 -24.06 -4.04 -49.24
N GLY A 283 -24.71 -5.13 -48.83
CA GLY A 283 -24.61 -6.41 -49.53
C GLY A 283 -23.14 -6.80 -49.77
N GLU A 284 -22.75 -7.02 -51.03
CA GLU A 284 -21.37 -7.36 -51.42
C GLU A 284 -20.49 -6.13 -51.72
N ALA A 285 -21.07 -4.94 -51.91
CA ALA A 285 -20.34 -3.73 -52.27
C ALA A 285 -19.69 -3.09 -51.03
N SER A 286 -18.41 -2.68 -51.15
CA SER A 286 -17.77 -1.87 -50.10
C SER A 286 -18.22 -0.41 -50.18
N LEU A 287 -18.57 0.17 -49.03
CA LEU A 287 -18.97 1.57 -48.89
C LEU A 287 -17.77 2.48 -48.55
N ALA A 288 -16.92 2.02 -47.62
CA ALA A 288 -15.75 2.73 -47.16
C ALA A 288 -14.74 1.75 -46.56
N SER A 289 -13.47 2.16 -46.52
CA SER A 289 -12.42 1.48 -45.77
C SER A 289 -11.62 2.49 -44.95
N ALA A 290 -11.09 2.06 -43.80
CA ALA A 290 -10.23 2.83 -42.92
C ALA A 290 -9.11 1.94 -42.38
N GLU A 291 -7.94 2.51 -42.12
CA GLU A 291 -6.80 1.80 -41.51
C GLU A 291 -6.47 2.39 -40.14
N VAL A 292 -6.17 1.51 -39.18
CA VAL A 292 -5.67 1.86 -37.85
C VAL A 292 -4.48 0.97 -37.50
N SER A 293 -3.55 1.47 -36.71
CA SER A 293 -2.38 0.70 -36.25
C SER A 293 -2.46 0.39 -34.76
N ALA A 294 -1.92 -0.77 -34.37
CA ALA A 294 -1.73 -1.16 -32.99
C ALA A 294 -0.36 -1.82 -32.82
N THR A 295 0.40 -1.41 -31.80
CA THR A 295 1.73 -1.97 -31.48
C THR A 295 1.65 -2.76 -30.19
N ILE A 296 2.02 -4.03 -30.25
CA ILE A 296 2.17 -4.90 -29.09
C ILE A 296 3.64 -4.90 -28.71
N ASP A 297 3.96 -4.20 -27.62
CA ASP A 297 5.31 -4.20 -27.04
C ASP A 297 5.70 -5.60 -26.53
N GLY A 298 7.00 -5.84 -26.39
CA GLY A 298 7.54 -6.96 -25.63
C GLY A 298 7.34 -6.80 -24.12
N PHE A 299 7.53 -7.88 -23.38
CA PHE A 299 7.65 -7.83 -21.92
C PHE A 299 9.03 -7.32 -21.52
N LYS A 300 9.08 -6.25 -20.72
CA LYS A 300 10.31 -5.58 -20.27
C LYS A 300 10.18 -5.07 -18.84
N VAL A 301 11.31 -4.93 -18.18
CA VAL A 301 11.45 -4.07 -17.00
C VAL A 301 11.25 -2.63 -17.43
N ASP A 302 10.46 -1.89 -16.67
CA ASP A 302 10.21 -0.45 -16.84
C ASP A 302 11.05 0.36 -15.84
N SER A 303 11.19 -0.12 -14.60
CA SER A 303 12.13 0.42 -13.62
C SER A 303 12.55 -0.59 -12.54
N VAL A 304 13.70 -0.33 -11.91
CA VAL A 304 14.16 -0.98 -10.67
C VAL A 304 14.44 0.14 -9.68
N LYS A 305 13.82 0.09 -8.50
CA LYS A 305 13.91 1.11 -7.46
C LYS A 305 14.25 0.45 -6.12
N VAL A 306 15.31 0.91 -5.47
CA VAL A 306 15.57 0.60 -4.04
C VAL A 306 14.51 1.32 -3.21
N LEU A 307 13.82 0.59 -2.33
CA LEU A 307 12.82 1.15 -1.43
C LEU A 307 13.45 1.58 -0.10
N ASN A 308 14.31 0.72 0.44
CA ASN A 308 15.09 0.89 1.66
C ASN A 308 16.25 -0.13 1.69
N GLY A 309 16.98 -0.25 2.81
CA GLY A 309 18.16 -1.10 3.02
C GLY A 309 17.94 -2.61 2.95
N LYS A 310 16.67 -3.06 2.87
CA LYS A 310 16.30 -4.47 2.66
C LYS A 310 15.50 -4.71 1.37
N GLN A 311 14.88 -3.69 0.74
CA GLN A 311 13.87 -3.91 -0.31
C GLN A 311 14.15 -3.25 -1.67
N ILE A 312 13.82 -3.96 -2.75
CA ILE A 312 13.89 -3.49 -4.14
C ILE A 312 12.57 -3.77 -4.88
N ALA A 313 11.96 -2.74 -5.44
CA ALA A 313 10.82 -2.86 -6.34
C ALA A 313 11.27 -2.93 -7.80
N VAL A 314 10.84 -3.98 -8.51
CA VAL A 314 11.00 -4.14 -9.97
C VAL A 314 9.63 -3.94 -10.63
N THR A 315 9.47 -2.87 -11.40
CA THR A 315 8.24 -2.58 -12.15
C THR A 315 8.40 -2.99 -13.61
N PHE A 316 7.38 -3.62 -14.18
CA PHE A 316 7.32 -4.13 -15.55
C PHE A 316 6.22 -3.44 -16.36
N ASN A 317 6.38 -3.36 -17.68
CA ASN A 317 5.38 -2.72 -18.54
C ASN A 317 4.05 -3.52 -18.63
N LYS A 318 4.13 -4.85 -18.46
CA LYS A 318 3.00 -5.78 -18.47
C LYS A 318 2.93 -6.54 -17.14
N ALA A 319 1.74 -7.05 -16.82
CA ALA A 319 1.55 -7.95 -15.69
C ALA A 319 2.48 -9.17 -15.80
N VAL A 320 3.14 -9.54 -14.71
CA VAL A 320 4.01 -10.70 -14.56
C VAL A 320 3.16 -11.95 -14.35
N LYS A 321 3.60 -13.09 -14.88
CA LYS A 321 3.02 -14.39 -14.61
C LYS A 321 3.62 -14.94 -13.32
N GLU A 322 2.75 -15.09 -12.34
CA GLU A 322 2.99 -15.80 -11.09
C GLU A 322 3.41 -17.26 -11.36
N GLY A 323 4.39 -17.75 -10.59
CA GLY A 323 4.87 -19.13 -10.63
C GLY A 323 3.77 -20.17 -10.33
N THR A 324 3.98 -21.42 -10.77
CA THR A 324 3.01 -22.51 -10.60
C THR A 324 3.03 -23.19 -9.22
N THR A 325 3.85 -22.69 -8.29
CA THR A 325 4.01 -23.16 -6.92
C THR A 325 4.05 -21.95 -5.98
N GLU A 326 3.46 -22.09 -4.78
CA GLU A 326 3.51 -21.07 -3.73
C GLU A 326 4.98 -20.77 -3.36
N GLY A 327 5.36 -19.48 -3.31
CA GLY A 327 6.77 -19.02 -3.24
C GLY A 327 7.31 -18.44 -4.56
N ALA A 328 6.49 -17.65 -5.26
CA ALA A 328 6.31 -17.70 -6.70
C ALA A 328 7.30 -16.90 -7.60
N PHE A 329 8.60 -16.83 -7.28
CA PHE A 329 9.64 -16.24 -8.15
C PHE A 329 10.92 -17.08 -8.28
N LYS A 330 10.75 -18.40 -8.30
CA LYS A 330 11.81 -19.39 -8.52
C LYS A 330 11.70 -19.99 -9.91
N TYR A 331 12.83 -20.33 -10.52
CA TYR A 331 12.90 -21.09 -11.76
C TYR A 331 13.33 -22.54 -11.48
N ASP A 332 12.91 -23.45 -12.37
CA ASP A 332 13.16 -24.88 -12.28
C ASP A 332 14.47 -25.21 -13.01
N ASP A 333 15.60 -25.30 -12.28
CA ASP A 333 16.90 -25.62 -12.87
C ASP A 333 17.10 -27.14 -13.00
N TYR A 334 16.46 -27.71 -14.01
CA TYR A 334 16.60 -29.14 -14.30
C TYR A 334 17.94 -29.53 -14.95
N ASN A 335 18.93 -28.61 -15.03
CA ASN A 335 20.11 -28.80 -15.90
C ASN A 335 21.48 -28.64 -15.22
N TYR A 336 21.55 -28.62 -13.89
CA TYR A 336 22.80 -28.87 -13.15
C TYR A 336 22.83 -30.29 -12.57
N GLY A 337 23.28 -31.25 -13.39
CA GLY A 337 23.25 -32.66 -13.00
C GLY A 337 24.30 -33.03 -11.96
N THR A 338 23.88 -33.25 -10.70
CA THR A 338 24.00 -34.56 -10.01
C THR A 338 23.30 -34.56 -8.64
N THR A 339 22.54 -35.63 -8.38
CA THR A 339 22.10 -36.12 -7.05
C THR A 339 21.31 -35.19 -6.11
N SER A 340 20.00 -35.46 -6.02
CA SER A 340 19.21 -35.44 -4.78
C SER A 340 18.97 -34.11 -4.03
N SER A 341 18.71 -33.02 -4.75
CA SER A 341 17.74 -31.98 -4.35
C SER A 341 17.37 -31.16 -5.59
N PRO A 342 16.10 -30.73 -5.79
CA PRO A 342 15.80 -29.68 -6.75
C PRO A 342 16.22 -28.32 -6.17
N ASP A 343 17.43 -27.87 -6.50
CA ASP A 343 17.91 -26.53 -6.15
C ASP A 343 17.19 -25.49 -7.03
N TYR A 344 16.11 -24.93 -6.50
CA TYR A 344 15.35 -23.85 -7.13
C TYR A 344 16.12 -22.52 -7.07
N GLY A 345 16.62 -22.02 -8.20
CA GLY A 345 17.19 -20.67 -8.29
C GLY A 345 16.12 -19.58 -8.31
N TYR A 346 16.39 -18.38 -7.79
CA TYR A 346 15.47 -17.24 -7.92
C TYR A 346 15.65 -16.54 -9.27
N TYR A 347 14.58 -15.89 -9.76
CA TYR A 347 14.68 -15.08 -10.97
C TYR A 347 15.53 -13.82 -10.80
N PHE A 348 15.76 -13.37 -9.57
CA PHE A 348 16.39 -12.10 -9.23
C PHE A 348 17.61 -12.32 -8.34
N THR A 349 18.69 -11.59 -8.59
CA THR A 349 19.88 -11.61 -7.73
C THR A 349 20.49 -10.21 -7.60
N LEU A 350 21.12 -9.94 -6.45
CA LEU A 350 21.80 -8.70 -6.13
C LEU A 350 23.25 -9.02 -5.77
N ALA A 351 24.21 -8.65 -6.62
CA ALA A 351 25.63 -8.99 -6.44
C ALA A 351 25.91 -10.50 -6.20
N GLY A 352 25.02 -11.37 -6.71
CA GLY A 352 25.03 -12.82 -6.50
C GLY A 352 24.18 -13.32 -5.32
N ALA A 353 23.82 -12.46 -4.36
CA ALA A 353 22.89 -12.78 -3.30
C ALA A 353 21.46 -12.94 -3.86
N GLN A 354 20.71 -13.88 -3.28
CA GLN A 354 19.29 -14.09 -3.59
C GLN A 354 18.41 -13.23 -2.65
N PRO A 355 17.15 -12.94 -3.00
CA PRO A 355 16.15 -12.48 -2.03
C PRO A 355 16.03 -13.43 -0.83
N SER A 356 15.52 -12.92 0.29
CA SER A 356 15.30 -13.69 1.51
C SER A 356 14.50 -14.97 1.22
N SER A 357 14.92 -16.07 1.84
CA SER A 357 14.22 -17.35 1.72
C SER A 357 12.99 -17.45 2.63
N THR A 358 12.93 -16.64 3.68
CA THR A 358 11.80 -16.54 4.62
C THR A 358 10.74 -15.56 4.15
N GLN A 359 11.13 -14.51 3.40
CA GLN A 359 10.20 -13.53 2.81
C GLN A 359 10.15 -13.66 1.28
N ALA A 360 9.15 -14.40 0.77
CA ALA A 360 8.92 -14.54 -0.66
C ALA A 360 8.62 -13.17 -1.32
N PRO A 361 9.08 -12.90 -2.56
CA PRO A 361 8.83 -11.61 -3.20
C PRO A 361 7.34 -11.33 -3.41
N ALA A 362 6.90 -10.15 -3.00
CA ALA A 362 5.50 -9.72 -3.10
C ALA A 362 5.18 -9.17 -4.48
N LEU A 363 4.03 -9.56 -5.04
CA LEU A 363 3.53 -9.09 -6.33
C LEU A 363 2.36 -8.12 -6.10
N SER A 364 2.37 -6.96 -6.76
CA SER A 364 1.29 -5.97 -6.70
C SER A 364 -0.05 -6.50 -7.25
N ASP A 365 -1.17 -5.88 -6.86
CA ASP A 365 -2.52 -6.25 -7.32
C ASP A 365 -2.68 -6.20 -8.85
N ASP A 366 -2.05 -5.22 -9.51
CA ASP A 366 -2.03 -5.10 -10.98
C ASP A 366 -1.03 -6.06 -11.65
N LYS A 367 -0.29 -6.81 -10.83
CA LYS A 367 0.79 -7.75 -11.15
C LYS A 367 1.95 -7.11 -11.92
N LYS A 368 2.15 -5.80 -11.88
CA LYS A 368 3.25 -5.12 -12.58
C LYS A 368 4.48 -4.84 -11.74
N THR A 369 4.40 -4.90 -10.41
CA THR A 369 5.52 -4.61 -9.52
C THR A 369 5.82 -5.81 -8.63
N VAL A 370 7.09 -6.23 -8.62
CA VAL A 370 7.61 -7.26 -7.73
C VAL A 370 8.50 -6.59 -6.69
N THR A 371 8.12 -6.65 -5.41
CA THR A 371 8.95 -6.22 -4.28
C THR A 371 9.77 -7.39 -3.78
N LEU A 372 11.08 -7.26 -3.86
CA LEU A 372 12.08 -8.22 -3.39
C LEU A 372 12.57 -7.77 -2.01
N THR A 373 12.44 -8.61 -1.00
CA THR A 373 13.09 -8.40 0.30
C THR A 373 14.38 -9.22 0.38
N PHE A 374 15.43 -8.63 0.94
CA PHE A 374 16.70 -9.25 1.27
C PHE A 374 16.88 -9.17 2.80
N GLU A 375 17.59 -10.11 3.42
CA GLU A 375 17.89 -10.04 4.87
C GLU A 375 18.71 -8.78 5.16
N HIS A 376 19.72 -8.50 4.33
CA HIS A 376 20.44 -7.24 4.26
C HIS A 376 21.05 -7.09 2.86
N PHE A 377 21.42 -5.88 2.45
CA PHE A 377 22.31 -5.65 1.31
C PHE A 377 23.77 -6.05 1.60
N LYS A 378 24.03 -7.35 1.80
CA LYS A 378 25.36 -7.91 2.09
C LYS A 378 25.89 -8.74 0.90
N ALA A 379 27.21 -8.76 0.73
CA ALA A 379 27.87 -9.62 -0.27
C ALA A 379 27.67 -11.12 0.05
N PHE A 380 27.44 -11.95 -0.98
CA PHE A 380 27.21 -13.40 -0.87
C PHE A 380 28.38 -14.23 -0.29
N ASN A 381 29.55 -13.62 -0.03
CA ASN A 381 30.74 -14.32 0.46
C ASN A 381 30.87 -14.28 1.99
N SER A 382 31.46 -15.31 2.57
CA SER A 382 31.82 -15.37 3.99
C SER A 382 32.72 -14.19 4.39
N GLY A 383 32.20 -13.32 5.26
CA GLY A 383 32.75 -11.99 5.57
C GLY A 383 31.84 -10.83 5.14
N ALA A 384 30.73 -11.11 4.44
CA ALA A 384 29.50 -10.32 4.31
C ALA A 384 29.69 -8.79 4.35
N LYS A 385 30.51 -8.26 3.43
CA LYS A 385 30.68 -6.81 3.29
C LYS A 385 29.32 -6.17 3.01
N ASP A 386 28.98 -5.17 3.81
CA ASP A 386 27.86 -4.27 3.55
C ASP A 386 28.02 -3.58 2.18
N LEU A 387 26.94 -3.59 1.40
CA LEU A 387 26.84 -3.02 0.06
C LEU A 387 26.02 -1.73 0.03
N THR A 388 25.51 -1.27 1.18
CA THR A 388 24.87 0.04 1.33
C THR A 388 25.80 1.17 0.86
N ASP A 389 25.21 2.20 0.25
CA ASP A 389 25.86 3.32 -0.46
C ASP A 389 26.85 2.92 -1.58
N THR A 390 26.65 1.75 -2.21
CA THR A 390 27.45 1.30 -3.35
C THR A 390 26.63 0.90 -4.58
N TYR A 391 27.25 1.02 -5.77
CA TYR A 391 26.67 0.49 -7.00
C TYR A 391 26.82 -1.03 -7.05
N GLN A 392 25.71 -1.75 -7.21
CA GLN A 392 25.67 -3.20 -7.33
C GLN A 392 24.99 -3.66 -8.62
N ASN A 393 25.42 -4.84 -9.09
CA ASN A 393 24.81 -5.49 -10.24
C ASN A 393 23.53 -6.19 -9.79
N PHE A 394 22.39 -5.66 -10.23
CA PHE A 394 21.10 -6.31 -10.19
C PHE A 394 20.90 -7.13 -11.47
N LEU A 395 20.54 -8.40 -11.31
CA LEU A 395 20.36 -9.35 -12.40
C LEU A 395 18.99 -10.00 -12.30
N ILE A 396 18.23 -9.94 -13.40
CA ILE A 396 17.07 -10.81 -13.65
C ILE A 396 17.50 -11.86 -14.67
N VAL A 397 17.46 -13.14 -14.31
CA VAL A 397 17.78 -14.23 -15.24
C VAL A 397 16.64 -14.44 -16.24
N SER A 398 16.98 -14.96 -17.42
CA SER A 398 16.00 -15.19 -18.49
C SER A 398 14.94 -16.21 -18.10
N GLY A 399 13.71 -16.03 -18.60
CA GLY A 399 12.62 -17.01 -18.48
C GLY A 399 11.49 -16.62 -17.53
N LEU A 400 11.60 -15.46 -16.86
CA LEU A 400 10.44 -14.81 -16.23
C LEU A 400 9.44 -14.44 -17.33
N LYS A 401 8.14 -14.65 -17.12
CA LYS A 401 7.10 -14.44 -18.15
C LYS A 401 6.10 -13.38 -17.73
N SER A 402 5.54 -12.68 -18.71
CA SER A 402 4.31 -11.89 -18.53
C SER A 402 3.10 -12.80 -18.42
N ALA A 403 1.99 -12.29 -17.87
CA ALA A 403 0.72 -13.00 -17.71
C ALA A 403 0.16 -13.53 -19.06
N SER A 404 0.41 -12.82 -20.17
CA SER A 404 0.06 -13.31 -21.51
C SER A 404 0.98 -14.44 -22.01
N GLY A 405 2.15 -14.62 -21.39
CA GLY A 405 3.13 -15.67 -21.69
C GLY A 405 4.31 -15.24 -22.57
N GLN A 406 4.58 -13.93 -22.73
CA GLN A 406 5.82 -13.47 -23.37
C GLN A 406 7.00 -13.59 -22.37
N ASP A 407 8.14 -14.11 -22.84
CA ASP A 407 9.38 -14.20 -22.08
C ASP A 407 10.09 -12.85 -21.89
N LEU A 408 10.71 -12.68 -20.73
CA LEU A 408 11.72 -11.67 -20.43
C LEU A 408 13.11 -12.27 -20.73
N GLY A 409 13.91 -11.55 -21.51
CA GLY A 409 15.34 -11.84 -21.66
C GLY A 409 16.10 -11.55 -20.36
N GLU A 410 17.37 -11.94 -20.30
CA GLU A 410 18.23 -11.57 -19.16
C GLU A 410 18.35 -10.03 -19.06
N VAL A 411 18.16 -9.48 -17.86
CA VAL A 411 18.30 -8.05 -17.58
C VAL A 411 19.44 -7.84 -16.58
N LYS A 412 20.45 -7.07 -16.99
CA LYS A 412 21.58 -6.65 -16.14
C LYS A 412 21.54 -5.14 -15.97
N GLN A 413 21.43 -4.67 -14.74
CA GLN A 413 21.37 -3.25 -14.40
C GLN A 413 22.27 -2.95 -13.20
N ALA A 414 23.07 -1.88 -13.29
CA ALA A 414 23.70 -1.31 -12.12
C ALA A 414 22.66 -0.47 -11.35
N ILE A 415 22.44 -0.80 -10.07
CA ILE A 415 21.62 -0.01 -9.16
C ILE A 415 22.50 0.57 -8.06
N TYR A 416 22.20 1.79 -7.62
CA TYR A 416 22.83 2.35 -6.42
C TYR A 416 22.02 1.89 -5.22
N LEU A 417 22.61 1.06 -4.36
CA LEU A 417 22.02 0.71 -3.08
C LEU A 417 22.26 1.89 -2.16
N THR A 418 21.20 2.52 -1.71
CA THR A 418 21.23 3.60 -0.72
C THR A 418 19.91 3.55 0.02
N ASP A 419 19.94 3.88 1.30
CA ASP A 419 18.75 3.95 2.11
C ASP A 419 18.64 5.34 2.73
N SER A 420 17.58 6.02 2.34
CA SER A 420 17.24 7.40 2.73
C SER A 420 15.74 7.51 3.00
N THR A 421 15.06 6.37 3.10
CA THR A 421 13.66 6.29 3.48
C THR A 421 13.66 6.22 5.00
N ALA A 422 13.09 7.23 5.66
CA ALA A 422 12.93 7.17 7.10
C ALA A 422 11.83 6.16 7.47
N PRO A 423 12.03 5.36 8.53
CA PRO A 423 10.98 4.49 9.05
C PRO A 423 9.75 5.29 9.46
N SER A 424 8.60 4.63 9.48
CA SER A 424 7.31 5.21 9.85
C SER A 424 6.38 4.17 10.46
N VAL A 425 5.39 4.60 11.25
CA VAL A 425 4.33 3.70 11.73
C VAL A 425 3.41 3.33 10.57
N LYS A 426 3.41 2.04 10.22
CA LYS A 426 2.65 1.42 9.12
C LYS A 426 1.25 1.02 9.57
N SER A 427 1.11 0.45 10.78
CA SER A 427 -0.19 0.06 11.34
C SER A 427 -0.19 0.09 12.86
N ILE A 428 -1.37 0.25 13.45
CA ILE A 428 -1.63 0.03 14.88
C ILE A 428 -2.82 -0.92 14.98
N SER A 429 -2.66 -2.01 15.72
CA SER A 429 -3.70 -3.00 16.00
C SER A 429 -3.82 -3.24 17.50
N TYR A 430 -4.95 -3.78 17.95
CA TYR A 430 -5.24 -3.97 19.37
C TYR A 430 -5.57 -5.44 19.66
N SER A 431 -5.14 -5.95 20.82
CA SER A 431 -5.46 -7.29 21.31
C SER A 431 -5.54 -7.25 22.83
N GLY A 432 -6.71 -7.54 23.41
CA GLY A 432 -6.92 -7.35 24.84
C GLY A 432 -6.71 -5.90 25.26
N PHE A 433 -5.84 -5.68 26.25
CA PHE A 433 -5.40 -4.37 26.73
C PHE A 433 -4.13 -3.86 26.02
N ASP A 434 -3.69 -4.50 24.94
CA ASP A 434 -2.43 -4.19 24.28
C ASP A 434 -2.63 -3.48 22.93
N ALA A 435 -1.68 -2.61 22.57
CA ALA A 435 -1.59 -2.00 21.24
C ALA A 435 -0.29 -2.43 20.55
N THR A 436 -0.40 -3.10 19.40
CA THR A 436 0.76 -3.47 18.56
C THR A 436 0.95 -2.45 17.46
N ILE A 437 2.10 -1.79 17.44
CA ILE A 437 2.55 -0.84 16.43
C ILE A 437 3.51 -1.56 15.48
N GLU A 438 3.23 -1.51 14.18
CA GLU A 438 4.04 -2.09 13.10
C GLU A 438 4.71 -0.96 12.30
N PHE A 439 5.97 -1.13 11.92
CA PHE A 439 6.73 -0.12 11.18
C PHE A 439 6.77 -0.40 9.66
N SER A 440 7.11 0.61 8.85
CA SER A 440 7.28 0.50 7.39
C SER A 440 8.45 -0.38 6.99
N GLU A 441 9.46 -0.46 7.86
CA GLU A 441 10.68 -1.26 7.74
C GLU A 441 11.24 -1.60 9.13
N PRO A 442 12.18 -2.56 9.23
CA PRO A 442 12.80 -2.92 10.49
C PRO A 442 13.64 -1.77 11.07
N LEU A 443 13.53 -1.58 12.38
CA LEU A 443 14.30 -0.63 13.16
C LEU A 443 15.54 -1.30 13.75
N SER A 444 16.71 -0.69 13.65
CA SER A 444 17.90 -1.13 14.41
C SER A 444 17.89 -0.66 15.87
N ASP A 445 17.11 0.37 16.17
CA ASP A 445 16.92 0.95 17.49
C ASP A 445 15.49 1.48 17.61
N ILE A 446 14.80 1.18 18.70
CA ILE A 446 13.42 1.64 18.95
C ILE A 446 13.36 3.04 19.55
N GLY A 447 14.49 3.57 20.02
CA GLY A 447 14.54 4.81 20.77
C GLY A 447 13.77 4.73 22.09
N SER A 448 13.23 5.85 22.53
CA SER A 448 12.35 5.95 23.70
C SER A 448 10.89 5.80 23.33
N VAL A 449 10.10 5.17 24.20
CA VAL A 449 8.64 5.09 24.10
C VAL A 449 8.03 5.78 25.31
N SER A 450 7.09 6.72 25.10
CA SER A 450 6.37 7.40 26.17
C SER A 450 4.86 7.32 25.96
N ILE A 451 4.11 7.28 27.07
CA ILE A 451 2.64 7.38 27.09
C ILE A 451 2.24 8.59 27.93
N ASP A 452 1.40 9.47 27.36
CA ASP A 452 0.94 10.73 27.98
C ASP A 452 2.09 11.60 28.56
N GLY A 453 3.26 11.57 27.92
CA GLY A 453 4.48 12.29 28.30
C GLY A 453 5.39 11.57 29.30
N VAL A 454 5.01 10.38 29.78
CA VAL A 454 5.81 9.56 30.71
C VAL A 454 6.53 8.46 29.94
N GLU A 455 7.87 8.42 30.03
CA GLU A 455 8.67 7.37 29.40
C GLU A 455 8.42 6.01 30.07
N ILE A 456 8.16 4.99 29.25
CA ILE A 456 7.95 3.60 29.65
C ILE A 456 9.12 2.75 29.14
N ASN A 457 9.39 1.62 29.78
CA ASN A 457 10.50 0.73 29.43
C ASN A 457 9.99 -0.61 28.85
N ASP A 458 10.94 -1.46 28.47
CA ASP A 458 10.73 -2.83 27.98
C ASP A 458 10.56 -3.86 29.10
N THR A 459 10.68 -3.45 30.37
CA THR A 459 10.61 -4.34 31.53
C THR A 459 9.17 -4.73 31.84
N ALA A 460 8.87 -6.03 31.85
CA ALA A 460 7.52 -6.53 32.11
C ALA A 460 6.94 -6.06 33.46
N SER A 461 5.72 -5.50 33.42
CA SER A 461 4.99 -5.06 34.60
C SER A 461 3.53 -5.51 34.55
N ALA A 462 3.00 -6.00 35.68
CA ALA A 462 1.59 -6.39 35.80
C ALA A 462 0.66 -5.23 36.20
N SER A 463 1.18 -4.01 36.36
CA SER A 463 0.40 -2.86 36.87
C SER A 463 0.76 -1.52 36.24
N ASN A 464 1.95 -1.38 35.66
CA ASN A 464 2.36 -0.19 34.93
C ASN A 464 2.30 -0.45 33.41
N LEU A 465 2.23 0.63 32.63
CA LEU A 465 2.46 0.57 31.19
C LEU A 465 3.94 0.20 30.92
N TYR A 466 4.15 -0.71 29.98
CA TYR A 466 5.46 -1.10 29.46
C TYR A 466 5.32 -1.46 27.96
N TYR A 467 6.42 -1.62 27.24
CA TYR A 467 6.39 -2.12 25.86
C TYR A 467 7.13 -3.46 25.75
N ALA A 468 6.79 -4.25 24.73
CA ALA A 468 7.57 -5.41 24.31
C ALA A 468 7.96 -5.23 22.84
N THR A 469 9.17 -5.60 22.46
CA THR A 469 9.62 -5.54 21.07
C THR A 469 9.34 -6.85 20.34
N THR A 470 9.39 -6.85 19.01
CA THR A 470 9.33 -8.09 18.21
C THR A 470 10.44 -8.08 17.16
N PRO A 471 11.48 -8.92 17.32
CA PRO A 471 12.56 -9.03 16.35
C PRO A 471 12.10 -9.45 14.94
N ASP A 472 12.88 -9.08 13.93
CA ASP A 472 12.69 -9.51 12.54
C ASP A 472 13.02 -11.00 12.39
N ALA A 473 12.26 -11.68 11.54
CA ALA A 473 12.32 -13.13 11.36
C ALA A 473 13.57 -13.62 10.61
N ASP A 474 14.50 -12.72 10.28
CA ASP A 474 15.81 -13.02 9.70
C ASP A 474 16.93 -13.20 10.75
N GLY A 475 16.64 -13.01 12.04
CA GLY A 475 17.61 -13.15 13.13
C GLY A 475 18.65 -12.03 13.19
N SER A 476 18.37 -10.88 12.57
CA SER A 476 19.18 -9.66 12.62
C SER A 476 19.27 -9.03 14.01
N GLY A 477 18.22 -9.15 14.81
CA GLY A 477 17.98 -8.34 16.01
C GLY A 477 17.24 -7.02 15.73
N ASP A 478 16.94 -6.70 14.46
CA ASP A 478 16.14 -5.52 14.09
C ASP A 478 14.68 -5.70 14.58
N PHE A 479 13.96 -4.64 14.89
CA PHE A 479 12.57 -4.68 15.37
C PHE A 479 11.56 -4.34 14.27
N THR A 480 10.58 -5.21 14.04
CA THR A 480 9.50 -4.93 13.07
C THR A 480 8.24 -4.33 13.72
N LYS A 481 8.09 -4.53 15.03
CA LYS A 481 6.93 -4.11 15.83
C LYS A 481 7.33 -3.80 17.27
N ILE A 482 6.48 -3.00 17.94
CA ILE A 482 6.37 -2.97 19.41
C ILE A 482 4.93 -3.24 19.83
N LYS A 483 4.76 -3.74 21.05
CA LYS A 483 3.46 -4.04 21.69
C LYS A 483 3.41 -3.30 23.02
N ILE A 484 2.67 -2.19 23.09
CA ILE A 484 2.40 -1.45 24.34
C ILE A 484 1.40 -2.26 25.16
N LYS A 485 1.66 -2.42 26.45
CA LYS A 485 0.95 -3.31 27.36
C LYS A 485 0.13 -2.55 28.40
N ASN A 486 -0.93 -3.18 28.91
CA ASN A 486 -1.77 -2.69 30.03
C ASN A 486 -2.52 -1.35 29.78
N LEU A 487 -2.88 -1.03 28.54
CA LEU A 487 -3.65 0.17 28.22
C LEU A 487 -5.10 0.06 28.70
N SER A 488 -5.70 1.20 29.06
CA SER A 488 -7.10 1.27 29.48
C SER A 488 -8.06 1.23 28.29
N VAL A 489 -9.10 0.39 28.38
CA VAL A 489 -10.18 0.31 27.37
C VAL A 489 -10.93 1.64 27.25
N ASP A 490 -11.32 1.96 26.02
CA ASP A 490 -12.08 3.16 25.61
C ASP A 490 -11.50 4.52 26.05
N THR A 491 -10.28 4.52 26.61
CA THR A 491 -9.54 5.70 27.07
C THR A 491 -8.49 6.05 26.02
N ALA A 492 -8.39 7.34 25.68
CA ALA A 492 -7.38 7.82 24.73
C ALA A 492 -6.10 8.17 25.49
N ALA A 493 -4.97 7.63 25.04
CA ALA A 493 -3.64 7.91 25.58
C ALA A 493 -2.73 8.40 24.44
N GLU A 494 -1.94 9.44 24.69
CA GLU A 494 -0.95 9.96 23.74
C GLU A 494 0.27 9.02 23.70
N LEU A 495 0.74 8.66 22.50
CA LEU A 495 1.93 7.81 22.30
C LEU A 495 3.00 8.62 21.59
N ASP A 496 4.19 8.68 22.19
CA ASP A 496 5.40 9.19 21.57
C ASP A 496 6.43 8.05 21.42
N ILE A 497 6.90 7.80 20.19
CA ILE A 497 8.07 6.95 19.90
C ILE A 497 9.11 7.88 19.30
N VAL A 498 10.31 7.93 19.87
CA VAL A 498 11.20 9.06 19.59
C VAL A 498 12.68 8.66 19.61
N GLY A 499 13.42 9.10 18.60
CA GLY A 499 14.81 8.68 18.36
C GLY A 499 14.97 7.27 17.78
N ALA A 500 13.89 6.61 17.37
CA ALA A 500 13.96 5.32 16.68
C ALA A 500 14.76 5.44 15.38
N THR A 501 15.54 4.42 15.02
CA THR A 501 16.31 4.40 13.76
C THR A 501 16.22 3.10 13.01
N ASP A 502 16.21 3.17 11.67
CA ASP A 502 16.45 2.01 10.82
C ASP A 502 17.93 1.57 10.83
N ILE A 503 18.28 0.60 9.99
CA ILE A 503 19.64 0.04 9.86
C ILE A 503 20.62 1.03 9.23
N ALA A 504 20.14 1.94 8.38
CA ALA A 504 20.94 2.98 7.75
C ALA A 504 21.15 4.21 8.66
N GLY A 505 20.40 4.31 9.75
CA GLY A 505 20.40 5.43 10.69
C GLY A 505 19.46 6.58 10.31
N ASN A 506 18.45 6.36 9.46
CA ASN A 506 17.36 7.31 9.27
C ASN A 506 16.41 7.28 10.49
N TYR A 507 15.90 8.44 10.89
CA TYR A 507 15.18 8.62 12.15
C TYR A 507 13.66 8.58 12.00
N LEU A 508 12.98 7.99 12.98
CA LEU A 508 11.55 8.07 13.23
C LEU A 508 11.29 8.72 14.59
N ASP A 509 10.65 9.88 14.54
CA ASP A 509 9.91 10.48 15.65
C ASP A 509 8.41 10.40 15.29
N TYR A 510 7.60 9.76 16.14
CA TYR A 510 6.17 9.53 15.95
C TYR A 510 5.39 9.99 17.18
N ASN A 511 4.37 10.82 16.97
CA ASN A 511 3.36 11.17 17.95
C ASN A 511 2.00 10.69 17.43
N GLY A 512 1.19 10.08 18.30
CA GLY A 512 -0.11 9.52 17.94
C GLY A 512 -1.02 9.33 19.15
N THR A 513 -2.17 8.69 18.94
CA THR A 513 -3.13 8.40 20.01
C THR A 513 -3.53 6.94 19.97
N LEU A 514 -3.34 6.24 21.08
CA LEU A 514 -3.83 4.89 21.30
C LEU A 514 -5.22 4.94 21.92
N LYS A 515 -6.11 4.06 21.47
CA LYS A 515 -7.42 3.85 22.08
C LYS A 515 -7.86 2.40 21.89
N VAL A 516 -7.71 1.59 22.94
CA VAL A 516 -8.12 0.19 22.93
C VAL A 516 -9.65 0.10 22.82
N PRO A 517 -10.21 -0.64 21.84
CA PRO A 517 -11.65 -0.83 21.71
C PRO A 517 -12.16 -1.86 22.75
N SER A 518 -13.36 -1.62 23.28
CA SER A 518 -14.10 -2.62 24.08
C SER A 518 -14.46 -3.84 23.23
N ASP A 519 -14.30 -5.05 23.78
CA ASP A 519 -14.81 -6.28 23.16
C ASP A 519 -15.89 -6.96 24.03
N ASP A 520 -16.97 -7.38 23.38
CA ASP A 520 -18.12 -8.12 23.93
C ASP A 520 -18.25 -9.54 23.30
N ALA A 521 -17.32 -9.91 22.41
CA ALA A 521 -17.28 -11.24 21.81
C ALA A 521 -17.05 -12.32 22.88
N LEU A 522 -17.42 -13.56 22.55
CA LEU A 522 -17.15 -14.71 23.42
C LEU A 522 -16.20 -15.66 22.69
N PRO A 523 -15.10 -16.11 23.32
CA PRO A 523 -14.13 -16.96 22.67
C PRO A 523 -14.73 -18.32 22.30
N SER A 524 -14.19 -18.90 21.23
CA SER A 524 -14.63 -20.20 20.68
C SER A 524 -13.48 -20.97 20.04
N VAL A 525 -13.61 -22.29 19.90
CA VAL A 525 -12.61 -23.13 19.21
C VAL A 525 -12.90 -23.17 17.71
N THR A 526 -11.93 -22.75 16.90
CA THR A 526 -11.99 -22.69 15.43
C THR A 526 -11.33 -23.89 14.73
N SER A 527 -10.33 -24.53 15.35
CA SER A 527 -9.67 -25.72 14.80
C SER A 527 -9.14 -26.66 15.89
N LEU A 528 -8.94 -27.94 15.54
CA LEU A 528 -8.29 -28.94 16.38
C LEU A 528 -7.50 -29.90 15.49
N THR A 529 -6.18 -30.00 15.69
CA THR A 529 -5.28 -30.87 14.93
C THR A 529 -4.33 -31.64 15.84
N VAL A 530 -3.59 -32.60 15.28
CA VAL A 530 -2.57 -33.38 16.00
C VAL A 530 -1.27 -33.33 15.22
N ASN A 531 -0.16 -33.10 15.93
CA ASN A 531 1.18 -33.10 15.39
C ASN A 531 2.11 -33.90 16.32
N GLY A 532 2.51 -35.10 15.90
CA GLY A 532 3.28 -36.02 16.75
C GLY A 532 2.55 -36.33 18.06
N SER A 533 3.21 -36.03 19.18
CA SER A 533 2.73 -36.20 20.55
C SER A 533 1.86 -35.03 21.06
N ASN A 534 1.55 -34.04 20.21
CA ASN A 534 0.86 -32.81 20.59
C ASN A 534 -0.52 -32.67 19.95
N VAL A 535 -1.50 -32.18 20.70
CA VAL A 535 -2.81 -31.72 20.20
C VAL A 535 -2.78 -30.20 20.10
N VAL A 536 -3.10 -29.62 18.95
CA VAL A 536 -3.12 -28.17 18.74
C VAL A 536 -4.57 -27.70 18.57
N VAL A 537 -5.01 -26.81 19.44
CA VAL A 537 -6.33 -26.17 19.44
C VAL A 537 -6.16 -24.75 18.91
N LYS A 538 -6.97 -24.30 17.95
CA LYS A 538 -7.02 -22.88 17.56
C LYS A 538 -8.32 -22.24 18.07
N PHE A 539 -8.24 -21.02 18.57
CA PHE A 539 -9.38 -20.24 19.06
C PHE A 539 -9.81 -19.15 18.05
N SER A 540 -10.91 -18.44 18.34
CA SER A 540 -11.39 -17.28 17.55
C SER A 540 -10.59 -16.01 17.84
N GLU A 541 -10.10 -15.88 19.06
CA GLU A 541 -9.37 -14.72 19.60
C GLU A 541 -8.34 -15.17 20.65
N ALA A 542 -7.60 -14.19 21.19
CA ALA A 542 -6.59 -14.42 22.21
C ALA A 542 -7.21 -14.65 23.60
N LEU A 543 -6.61 -15.52 24.41
CA LEU A 543 -7.13 -15.92 25.73
C LEU A 543 -6.29 -15.37 26.88
N LEU A 544 -6.95 -14.98 27.97
CA LEU A 544 -6.33 -14.54 29.24
C LEU A 544 -5.68 -15.70 30.00
N ASN A 545 -6.33 -16.85 29.99
CA ASN A 545 -5.85 -18.05 30.65
C ASN A 545 -5.21 -18.96 29.59
N GLU A 546 -3.88 -19.07 29.61
CA GLU A 546 -3.09 -20.01 28.79
C GLU A 546 -3.39 -21.51 29.10
N GLN A 547 -4.32 -21.75 30.02
CA GLN A 547 -4.75 -23.05 30.54
C GLN A 547 -6.12 -23.44 30.01
N ALA A 548 -6.30 -23.58 28.70
CA ALA A 548 -7.48 -24.28 28.20
C ALA A 548 -7.42 -25.76 28.67
N VAL A 549 -8.46 -26.27 29.34
CA VAL A 549 -8.39 -27.63 29.92
C VAL A 549 -8.78 -28.69 28.89
N LEU A 550 -7.78 -29.41 28.34
CA LEU A 550 -8.04 -30.50 27.40
C LEU A 550 -8.59 -31.76 28.10
N THR A 551 -9.91 -31.92 28.12
CA THR A 551 -10.53 -33.16 28.60
C THR A 551 -10.61 -34.21 27.49
N VAL A 552 -9.90 -35.32 27.67
CA VAL A 552 -9.92 -36.48 26.78
C VAL A 552 -10.90 -37.56 27.28
N VAL A 553 -11.68 -38.13 26.36
CA VAL A 553 -12.60 -39.25 26.62
C VAL A 553 -12.31 -40.41 25.67
N ASP A 554 -11.97 -41.57 26.23
CA ASP A 554 -11.92 -42.87 25.54
C ASP A 554 -13.08 -43.77 26.00
N GLY A 555 -13.77 -44.42 25.07
CA GLY A 555 -14.89 -45.34 25.35
C GLY A 555 -16.07 -44.78 26.16
N GLY A 556 -16.11 -43.47 26.43
CA GLY A 556 -17.09 -42.82 27.33
C GLY A 556 -16.63 -42.69 28.80
N THR A 557 -15.38 -43.01 29.11
CA THR A 557 -14.77 -42.78 30.43
C THR A 557 -13.91 -41.53 30.40
N TYR A 558 -14.08 -40.64 31.38
CA TYR A 558 -13.21 -39.47 31.55
C TYR A 558 -11.86 -39.91 32.08
N ASP A 559 -10.77 -39.44 31.44
CA ASP A 559 -9.42 -39.66 31.94
C ASP A 559 -8.65 -38.34 31.99
N SER A 560 -8.58 -37.77 33.20
CA SER A 560 -7.83 -36.53 33.48
C SER A 560 -6.31 -36.75 33.57
N SER A 561 -5.82 -37.98 33.36
CA SER A 561 -4.38 -38.27 33.39
C SER A 561 -3.69 -38.07 32.03
N VAL A 562 -4.43 -37.87 30.95
CA VAL A 562 -3.96 -38.05 29.55
C VAL A 562 -3.07 -36.91 29.02
N ALA A 563 -3.39 -35.66 29.36
CA ALA A 563 -2.66 -34.49 28.88
C ALA A 563 -1.77 -33.90 29.99
N ALA A 564 -0.54 -33.51 29.63
CA ALA A 564 0.16 -32.44 30.32
C ALA A 564 -0.23 -31.12 29.64
N GLN A 565 -0.30 -30.05 30.43
CA GLN A 565 -0.40 -28.69 29.89
C GLN A 565 0.77 -28.45 28.92
N GLY A 566 0.52 -27.76 27.80
CA GLY A 566 1.55 -27.25 26.93
C GLY A 566 1.34 -25.77 26.64
N SER A 567 2.16 -25.22 25.75
CA SER A 567 2.25 -23.78 25.48
C SER A 567 1.03 -23.21 24.76
N TYR A 568 0.75 -21.94 25.04
CA TYR A 568 -0.20 -21.12 24.30
C TYR A 568 0.54 -20.06 23.48
N ASP A 569 0.28 -20.02 22.17
CA ASP A 569 0.75 -18.97 21.27
C ASP A 569 -0.39 -17.96 21.05
N SER A 570 -0.21 -16.77 21.62
CA SER A 570 -1.16 -15.67 21.57
C SER A 570 -1.15 -14.88 20.26
N ASP A 571 -0.14 -15.03 19.40
CA ASP A 571 -0.10 -14.37 18.09
C ASP A 571 -0.82 -15.23 17.03
N THR A 572 -0.82 -16.57 17.17
CA THR A 572 -1.60 -17.47 16.30
C THR A 572 -2.96 -17.90 16.88
N ASN A 573 -3.24 -17.55 18.13
CA ASN A 573 -4.36 -18.01 18.96
C ASN A 573 -4.42 -19.54 19.07
N THR A 574 -3.29 -20.21 19.33
CA THR A 574 -3.22 -21.68 19.42
C THR A 574 -2.71 -22.20 20.75
N ALA A 575 -3.43 -23.14 21.36
CA ALA A 575 -2.97 -23.90 22.53
C ALA A 575 -2.46 -25.28 22.09
N THR A 576 -1.28 -25.67 22.56
CA THR A 576 -0.66 -26.96 22.32
C THR A 576 -0.71 -27.81 23.59
N PHE A 577 -1.09 -29.08 23.49
CA PHE A 577 -1.18 -30.02 24.61
C PHE A 577 -0.28 -31.21 24.39
N LYS A 578 0.71 -31.42 25.26
CA LYS A 578 1.62 -32.56 25.20
C LYS A 578 0.98 -33.77 25.86
N LEU A 579 0.91 -34.88 25.13
CA LEU A 579 0.30 -36.12 25.61
C LEU A 579 1.32 -36.95 26.40
N LYS A 580 0.86 -37.60 27.49
CA LYS A 580 1.78 -38.31 28.40
C LYS A 580 2.39 -39.59 27.81
N PRO A 581 3.60 -40.00 28.25
CA PRO A 581 4.32 -41.19 27.76
C PRO A 581 3.54 -42.51 27.75
N GLU A 582 2.62 -42.69 28.68
CA GLU A 582 1.77 -43.88 28.83
C GLU A 582 0.89 -44.17 27.61
N LEU A 583 0.73 -43.18 26.73
CA LEU A 583 0.00 -43.25 25.47
C LEU A 583 0.89 -43.74 24.31
N GLY A 584 2.20 -43.43 24.33
CA GLY A 584 3.14 -43.74 23.24
C GLY A 584 3.38 -45.24 22.98
N VAL A 585 2.92 -46.10 23.89
CA VAL A 585 2.96 -47.58 23.75
C VAL A 585 1.65 -48.20 23.21
N ARG A 586 0.63 -47.39 22.88
CA ARG A 586 -0.69 -47.86 22.43
C ARG A 586 -1.03 -47.35 21.02
N THR A 587 -1.62 -48.20 20.20
CA THR A 587 -2.23 -47.80 18.92
C THR A 587 -3.68 -47.35 19.15
N PHE A 588 -3.96 -46.06 19.00
CA PHE A 588 -5.31 -45.49 19.16
C PHE A 588 -6.09 -45.40 17.85
N ALA A 589 -7.41 -45.49 17.92
CA ALA A 589 -8.30 -45.44 16.75
C ALA A 589 -8.94 -44.06 16.51
N SER A 590 -9.51 -43.43 17.54
CA SER A 590 -10.06 -42.07 17.55
C SER A 590 -10.35 -41.64 19.00
N VAL A 591 -10.18 -40.37 19.32
CA VAL A 591 -10.33 -39.80 20.68
C VAL A 591 -11.22 -38.55 20.62
N GLN A 592 -12.10 -38.34 21.61
CA GLN A 592 -12.92 -37.12 21.71
C GLN A 592 -12.34 -36.12 22.72
N VAL A 593 -12.38 -34.84 22.33
CA VAL A 593 -11.95 -33.68 23.12
C VAL A 593 -13.15 -32.83 23.51
N TYR A 594 -13.17 -32.37 24.75
CA TYR A 594 -14.24 -31.59 25.37
C TYR A 594 -13.68 -30.31 26.02
N PHE A 595 -14.40 -29.20 25.84
CA PHE A 595 -14.20 -27.95 26.59
C PHE A 595 -15.55 -27.53 27.21
N ALA A 596 -15.62 -27.37 28.52
CA ALA A 596 -16.80 -26.89 29.25
C ALA A 596 -16.93 -25.35 29.19
N ALA A 597 -17.98 -24.81 29.82
CA ALA A 597 -18.23 -23.37 29.85
C ALA A 597 -17.47 -22.74 31.03
N GLY A 598 -16.74 -21.66 30.78
CA GLY A 598 -15.76 -21.08 31.72
C GLY A 598 -14.39 -21.75 31.70
N ASP A 599 -14.12 -22.65 30.74
CA ASP A 599 -12.80 -23.27 30.56
C ASP A 599 -11.80 -22.33 29.88
N PHE A 600 -12.27 -21.28 29.21
CA PHE A 600 -11.42 -20.27 28.59
C PHE A 600 -12.12 -18.90 28.48
N THR A 601 -11.31 -17.87 28.65
CA THR A 601 -11.70 -16.46 28.80
C THR A 601 -10.85 -15.63 27.84
N ASP A 602 -11.44 -14.65 27.14
CA ASP A 602 -10.67 -13.75 26.28
C ASP A 602 -9.80 -12.77 27.09
N LEU A 603 -8.93 -12.02 26.42
CA LEU A 603 -8.07 -11.03 27.07
C LEU A 603 -8.81 -9.85 27.73
N GLN A 604 -10.12 -9.63 27.48
CA GLN A 604 -10.93 -8.58 28.12
C GLN A 604 -11.87 -9.12 29.23
N ASN A 605 -11.74 -10.40 29.61
CA ASN A 605 -12.52 -11.12 30.64
C ASN A 605 -13.91 -11.63 30.21
N ASN A 606 -14.14 -11.89 28.91
CA ASN A 606 -15.35 -12.57 28.45
C ASN A 606 -15.16 -14.10 28.41
N ASP A 607 -15.92 -14.82 29.25
CA ASP A 607 -15.88 -16.29 29.33
C ASP A 607 -16.65 -17.00 28.21
N ASN A 608 -16.16 -18.17 27.79
CA ASN A 608 -16.88 -19.05 26.88
C ASN A 608 -18.17 -19.62 27.53
N LYS A 609 -19.35 -19.19 27.09
CA LYS A 609 -20.64 -19.57 27.74
C LYS A 609 -21.23 -20.92 27.30
N ALA A 610 -20.54 -21.69 26.46
CA ALA A 610 -21.05 -22.95 25.89
C ALA A 610 -19.98 -24.03 25.69
N THR A 611 -20.37 -25.30 25.86
CA THR A 611 -19.49 -26.47 25.72
C THR A 611 -19.17 -26.79 24.26
N ALA A 612 -17.90 -26.99 23.93
CA ALA A 612 -17.41 -27.40 22.61
C ALA A 612 -16.90 -28.87 22.61
N LYS A 613 -17.01 -29.56 21.46
CA LYS A 613 -16.60 -30.97 21.30
C LYS A 613 -16.01 -31.26 19.91
N GLN A 614 -14.87 -31.94 19.83
CA GLN A 614 -14.21 -32.35 18.56
C GLN A 614 -13.54 -33.74 18.68
N THR A 615 -12.97 -34.29 17.58
CA THR A 615 -12.43 -35.68 17.52
C THR A 615 -11.11 -35.75 16.75
N ILE A 616 -10.13 -36.53 17.24
CA ILE A 616 -8.73 -36.60 16.73
C ILE A 616 -8.11 -38.02 16.81
N THR A 617 -6.90 -38.21 16.24
CA THR A 617 -6.13 -39.47 16.18
C THR A 617 -4.63 -39.22 16.46
N LEU A 618 -3.92 -40.14 17.13
CA LEU A 618 -2.58 -39.94 17.74
C LEU A 618 -1.52 -40.98 17.28
N ASN A 619 -0.23 -40.59 17.28
CA ASN A 619 0.95 -41.44 16.92
C ASN A 619 2.09 -41.29 17.96
N ALA A 620 3.16 -42.11 17.86
CA ALA A 620 4.27 -42.18 18.85
C ALA A 620 5.66 -41.81 18.28
N ASP A 621 6.57 -41.37 19.17
CA ASP A 621 7.88 -40.74 18.86
C ASP A 621 9.11 -41.61 19.25
N LYS A 622 10.27 -41.43 18.58
CA LYS A 622 11.49 -42.26 18.67
C LYS A 622 12.82 -41.58 18.24
N THR A 623 12.96 -40.26 18.23
CA THR A 623 14.21 -39.57 17.81
C THR A 623 15.22 -39.37 18.95
N ASN A 624 16.49 -39.05 18.62
CA ASN A 624 17.57 -38.79 19.59
C ASN A 624 18.09 -37.34 19.42
N PRO A 625 18.54 -36.69 20.52
CA PRO A 625 19.14 -35.36 20.48
C PRO A 625 20.52 -35.35 19.82
N THR A 626 20.83 -34.25 19.13
CA THR A 626 22.07 -34.03 18.36
C THR A 626 22.69 -32.66 18.66
N PHE A 627 24.02 -32.62 18.84
CA PHE A 627 24.75 -31.36 19.07
C PHE A 627 24.71 -30.44 17.84
N LYS A 628 24.59 -29.13 18.07
CA LYS A 628 24.45 -28.09 17.03
C LYS A 628 25.66 -27.16 16.96
N SER A 629 26.00 -26.49 18.05
CA SER A 629 26.98 -25.39 18.04
C SER A 629 27.61 -25.12 19.40
N VAL A 630 28.74 -24.41 19.37
CA VAL A 630 29.38 -23.81 20.54
C VAL A 630 29.52 -22.31 20.35
N THR A 631 29.26 -21.54 21.40
CA THR A 631 29.53 -20.10 21.49
C THR A 631 30.23 -19.77 22.80
N THR A 632 30.74 -18.54 22.93
CA THR A 632 31.40 -18.08 24.15
C THR A 632 31.02 -16.64 24.44
N ASP A 633 30.65 -16.38 25.69
CA ASP A 633 30.59 -15.03 26.25
C ASP A 633 31.41 -14.99 27.54
N GLY A 634 32.17 -13.92 27.78
CA GLY A 634 33.05 -13.79 28.94
C GLY A 634 33.90 -15.04 29.20
N ALA A 635 33.60 -15.76 30.28
CA ALA A 635 34.21 -17.03 30.70
C ALA A 635 33.33 -18.28 30.43
N HIS A 636 32.15 -18.11 29.84
CA HIS A 636 31.18 -19.16 29.52
C HIS A 636 31.50 -19.83 28.17
N ILE A 637 31.23 -21.13 28.10
CA ILE A 637 31.28 -21.92 26.86
C ILE A 637 29.93 -22.63 26.73
N LEU A 638 29.10 -22.13 25.81
CA LEU A 638 27.70 -22.53 25.67
C LEU A 638 27.56 -23.62 24.61
N LEU A 639 26.87 -24.71 24.93
CA LEU A 639 26.72 -25.88 24.06
C LEU A 639 25.25 -26.11 23.68
N LYS A 640 24.88 -25.89 22.41
CA LYS A 640 23.49 -26.06 21.94
C LYS A 640 23.23 -27.45 21.33
N TYR A 641 22.06 -28.02 21.62
CA TYR A 641 21.54 -29.28 21.06
C TYR A 641 20.30 -29.05 20.17
N SER A 642 19.78 -30.12 19.56
CA SER A 642 18.68 -30.08 18.56
C SER A 642 17.27 -29.99 19.14
N GLU A 643 17.16 -30.18 20.44
CA GLU A 643 15.94 -30.22 21.25
C GLU A 643 16.37 -30.06 22.71
N ALA A 644 15.42 -29.97 23.64
CA ALA A 644 15.69 -29.79 25.05
C ALA A 644 16.47 -30.99 25.63
N VAL A 645 17.45 -30.71 26.48
CA VAL A 645 18.42 -31.70 26.95
C VAL A 645 18.69 -31.64 28.44
N GLU A 646 18.87 -32.81 29.04
CA GLU A 646 19.22 -33.02 30.44
C GLU A 646 20.62 -33.67 30.56
N LEU A 647 21.34 -33.37 31.63
CA LEU A 647 22.60 -34.02 31.97
C LEU A 647 22.32 -35.42 32.57
N ALA A 648 22.96 -36.45 32.01
CA ALA A 648 22.77 -37.83 32.49
C ALA A 648 23.42 -38.10 33.87
N ALA A 649 24.16 -37.14 34.41
CA ALA A 649 24.83 -37.14 35.71
C ALA A 649 25.04 -35.68 36.17
N ALA A 650 25.56 -35.47 37.38
CA ALA A 650 25.72 -34.12 37.96
C ALA A 650 26.73 -33.20 37.23
N ASP A 651 27.56 -33.74 36.33
CA ASP A 651 28.47 -32.98 35.46
C ASP A 651 28.83 -33.81 34.20
N LEU A 652 29.59 -33.21 33.26
CA LEU A 652 30.06 -33.87 32.03
C LEU A 652 31.34 -34.72 32.22
N GLY A 653 31.84 -34.90 33.45
CA GLY A 653 33.09 -35.56 33.77
C GLY A 653 34.34 -34.74 33.47
N THR A 654 35.52 -35.36 33.48
CA THR A 654 36.79 -34.66 33.21
C THR A 654 36.91 -34.26 31.73
N LEU A 655 36.91 -32.95 31.46
CA LEU A 655 37.10 -32.38 30.12
C LEU A 655 38.56 -31.89 29.94
N SER A 656 39.30 -32.52 29.03
CA SER A 656 40.64 -32.05 28.63
C SER A 656 40.54 -31.08 27.46
N PHE A 657 41.01 -29.85 27.66
CA PHE A 657 40.99 -28.79 26.65
C PHE A 657 42.35 -28.64 25.96
N LYS A 658 42.30 -28.30 24.67
CA LYS A 658 43.44 -27.86 23.87
C LYS A 658 43.22 -26.41 23.45
N TYR A 659 43.98 -25.50 24.04
CA TYR A 659 44.04 -24.08 23.73
C TYR A 659 45.25 -23.79 22.81
N THR A 660 45.13 -22.84 21.91
CA THR A 660 46.22 -22.32 21.05
C THR A 660 46.14 -20.81 21.08
N ASP A 661 47.12 -20.13 21.68
CA ASP A 661 47.11 -18.66 21.75
C ASP A 661 47.23 -18.02 20.35
N ASP A 662 47.02 -16.70 20.28
CA ASP A 662 47.20 -15.91 19.03
C ASP A 662 48.61 -16.02 18.42
N ASN A 663 49.61 -16.50 19.18
CA ASN A 663 50.98 -16.74 18.71
C ASN A 663 51.17 -18.17 18.16
N GLY A 664 50.15 -19.03 18.21
CA GLY A 664 50.19 -20.42 17.75
C GLY A 664 50.72 -21.43 18.78
N VAL A 665 50.90 -21.03 20.04
CA VAL A 665 51.41 -21.89 21.13
C VAL A 665 50.29 -22.77 21.67
N VAL A 666 50.42 -24.09 21.50
CA VAL A 666 49.43 -25.07 21.96
C VAL A 666 49.65 -25.43 23.43
N THR A 667 48.62 -25.24 24.25
CA THR A 667 48.54 -25.68 25.66
C THR A 667 47.44 -26.73 25.80
N ASN A 668 47.78 -27.90 26.34
CA ASN A 668 46.79 -28.90 26.76
C ASN A 668 46.62 -28.78 28.28
N ALA A 669 45.39 -28.57 28.76
CA ALA A 669 45.07 -28.45 30.18
C ALA A 669 43.67 -29.00 30.47
N ASP A 670 43.52 -29.65 31.62
CA ASP A 670 42.21 -29.94 32.19
C ASP A 670 41.71 -28.66 32.88
N LEU A 671 40.49 -28.22 32.57
CA LEU A 671 39.94 -26.99 33.13
C LEU A 671 39.03 -27.28 34.30
N ALA A 672 39.11 -26.44 35.33
CA ALA A 672 38.03 -26.31 36.29
C ALA A 672 36.85 -25.60 35.61
N TYR A 673 35.66 -26.18 35.72
CA TYR A 673 34.43 -25.64 35.15
C TYR A 673 33.24 -25.99 36.04
N THR A 674 32.13 -25.27 35.87
CA THR A 674 30.80 -25.66 36.37
C THR A 674 29.88 -25.90 35.18
N ALA A 675 29.07 -26.97 35.23
CA ALA A 675 28.05 -27.24 34.22
C ALA A 675 26.66 -26.96 34.78
N VAL A 676 25.81 -26.29 34.00
CA VAL A 676 24.41 -26.02 34.34
C VAL A 676 23.53 -26.30 33.12
N GLU A 677 22.33 -26.81 33.37
CA GLU A 677 21.28 -27.01 32.35
C GLU A 677 20.57 -25.67 32.08
N GLY A 678 20.42 -25.34 30.80
CA GLY A 678 19.92 -24.03 30.37
C GLY A 678 20.97 -22.92 30.47
N TYR A 679 20.81 -21.91 29.63
CA TYR A 679 21.55 -20.65 29.72
C TYR A 679 20.65 -19.51 29.29
N ASP A 680 20.61 -18.50 30.14
CA ASP A 680 19.95 -17.20 29.96
C ASP A 680 20.73 -16.44 28.88
N ILE A 681 20.25 -16.50 27.63
CA ILE A 681 20.99 -16.00 26.47
C ILE A 681 20.63 -14.55 26.12
N ASN A 682 19.56 -14.04 26.72
CA ASN A 682 19.06 -12.67 26.57
C ASN A 682 19.44 -11.77 27.79
N ASP A 683 19.96 -12.35 28.89
CA ASP A 683 20.31 -11.70 30.17
C ASP A 683 19.06 -11.12 30.89
N ASP A 684 17.90 -11.80 30.78
CA ASP A 684 16.61 -11.39 31.36
C ASP A 684 16.40 -11.87 32.82
N GLY A 685 17.16 -12.87 33.25
CA GLY A 685 17.16 -13.41 34.61
C GLY A 685 16.47 -14.76 34.80
N ASP A 686 15.82 -15.35 33.78
CA ASP A 686 15.29 -16.73 33.85
C ASP A 686 15.98 -17.72 32.88
N LYS A 687 15.33 -18.87 32.54
CA LYS A 687 15.82 -19.99 31.69
C LYS A 687 14.68 -20.75 31.00
N ASP A 688 13.45 -20.28 31.11
CA ASP A 688 12.25 -20.99 30.70
C ASP A 688 11.88 -20.68 29.22
N ASP A 689 12.69 -19.85 28.55
CA ASP A 689 12.41 -19.30 27.23
C ASP A 689 12.68 -20.31 26.09
N THR A 690 12.06 -20.04 24.93
CA THR A 690 12.07 -21.01 23.81
C THR A 690 13.48 -21.13 23.21
N ASP A 691 14.03 -22.35 23.23
CA ASP A 691 15.42 -22.76 22.91
C ASP A 691 16.44 -22.74 24.08
N GLU A 692 16.17 -22.12 25.23
CA GLU A 692 17.17 -22.01 26.30
C GLU A 692 17.45 -23.35 27.01
N ALA A 693 16.41 -24.16 27.20
CA ALA A 693 16.51 -25.55 27.64
C ALA A 693 17.28 -26.48 26.67
N ASN A 694 17.71 -25.99 25.50
CA ASN A 694 18.57 -26.73 24.56
C ASN A 694 20.07 -26.51 24.82
N TYR A 695 20.45 -25.73 25.83
CA TYR A 695 21.83 -25.37 26.15
C TYR A 695 22.38 -26.08 27.40
N ILE A 696 23.69 -26.33 27.39
CA ILE A 696 24.50 -26.56 28.60
C ILE A 696 25.52 -25.42 28.69
N ASP A 697 25.50 -24.66 29.80
CA ASP A 697 26.55 -23.69 30.12
C ASP A 697 27.74 -24.39 30.77
N LEU A 698 28.95 -24.10 30.29
CA LEU A 698 30.21 -24.46 30.92
C LEU A 698 30.99 -23.20 31.31
N THR A 699 30.77 -22.71 32.54
CA THR A 699 31.52 -21.57 33.08
C THR A 699 32.94 -21.99 33.44
N VAL A 700 33.95 -21.37 32.82
CA VAL A 700 35.37 -21.69 33.06
C VAL A 700 35.90 -20.97 34.31
N THR A 701 36.46 -21.74 35.25
CA THR A 701 37.00 -21.23 36.53
C THR A 701 38.53 -21.46 36.67
N GLY A 702 39.19 -21.78 35.56
CA GLY A 702 40.60 -22.17 35.46
C GLY A 702 41.65 -21.02 35.46
N PRO A 703 42.94 -21.35 35.24
CA PRO A 703 44.05 -20.41 35.47
C PRO A 703 44.19 -19.31 34.41
N SER A 704 44.84 -18.21 34.80
CA SER A 704 45.06 -16.96 34.03
C SER A 704 45.90 -17.09 32.74
N SER A 705 46.18 -18.30 32.26
CA SER A 705 46.79 -18.57 30.96
C SER A 705 45.76 -18.70 29.82
N ILE A 706 44.47 -18.83 30.17
CA ILE A 706 43.33 -18.95 29.24
C ILE A 706 42.21 -17.95 29.51
N LEU A 707 42.30 -17.21 30.62
CA LEU A 707 41.41 -16.11 31.00
C LEU A 707 42.24 -14.83 31.14
N SER A 708 41.85 -13.78 30.43
CA SER A 708 42.42 -12.43 30.51
C SER A 708 41.53 -11.56 31.40
N GLY A 709 41.55 -11.84 32.71
CA GLY A 709 40.54 -11.34 33.65
C GLY A 709 39.33 -12.27 33.71
N SER A 710 38.12 -11.73 33.52
CA SER A 710 36.86 -12.52 33.49
C SER A 710 36.45 -12.95 32.07
N VAL A 711 37.32 -12.76 31.07
CA VAL A 711 37.05 -13.11 29.67
C VAL A 711 38.07 -14.12 29.14
N LEU A 712 37.66 -15.01 28.24
CA LEU A 712 38.56 -15.95 27.56
C LEU A 712 39.67 -15.19 26.81
N ALA A 713 40.89 -15.70 26.89
CA ALA A 713 42.05 -15.13 26.21
C ALA A 713 41.96 -15.33 24.69
N ALA A 714 42.48 -14.38 23.93
CA ALA A 714 42.48 -14.44 22.47
C ALA A 714 43.33 -15.62 21.95
N GLY A 715 42.70 -16.46 21.12
CA GLY A 715 43.22 -17.76 20.70
C GLY A 715 42.11 -18.77 20.36
N LYS A 716 42.50 -20.00 20.03
CA LYS A 716 41.62 -21.11 19.61
C LYS A 716 41.49 -22.17 20.70
N TYR A 717 40.29 -22.75 20.84
CA TYR A 717 39.97 -23.73 21.87
C TYR A 717 39.36 -24.99 21.27
N SER A 718 39.53 -26.16 21.92
CA SER A 718 38.91 -27.43 21.50
C SER A 718 38.83 -28.49 22.62
N PHE A 719 37.77 -29.30 22.65
CA PHE A 719 37.54 -30.39 23.63
C PHE A 719 36.53 -31.46 23.11
N THR A 720 36.11 -32.43 23.93
CA THR A 720 35.23 -33.55 23.53
C THR A 720 34.31 -34.00 24.67
N ILE A 721 33.04 -34.30 24.35
CA ILE A 721 31.98 -34.75 25.25
C ILE A 721 31.66 -36.23 24.98
N ALA A 722 31.42 -37.02 26.03
CA ALA A 722 31.13 -38.44 25.94
C ALA A 722 29.70 -38.75 25.41
N SER A 723 29.51 -39.93 24.82
CA SER A 723 28.17 -40.39 24.37
C SER A 723 27.29 -40.71 25.58
N GLY A 724 26.03 -40.27 25.55
CA GLY A 724 25.08 -40.50 26.65
C GLY A 724 25.37 -39.70 27.93
N ALA A 725 26.26 -38.70 27.87
CA ALA A 725 26.40 -37.70 28.94
C ALA A 725 25.25 -36.67 28.95
N VAL A 726 24.52 -36.59 27.83
CA VAL A 726 23.38 -35.72 27.58
C VAL A 726 22.25 -36.56 26.98
N VAL A 727 21.00 -36.35 27.41
CA VAL A 727 19.80 -37.10 27.00
C VAL A 727 18.63 -36.14 26.70
N ASP A 728 17.61 -36.60 25.99
CA ASP A 728 16.32 -35.90 25.92
C ASP A 728 15.38 -36.29 27.08
N SER A 729 14.24 -35.61 27.22
CA SER A 729 13.22 -35.91 28.24
C SER A 729 12.49 -37.26 28.07
N TRP A 730 12.83 -38.04 27.04
CA TRP A 730 12.38 -39.43 26.84
C TRP A 730 13.53 -40.44 27.04
N THR A 731 14.68 -39.98 27.56
CA THR A 731 15.91 -40.73 27.85
C THR A 731 16.66 -41.27 26.63
N ASN A 732 16.42 -40.74 25.42
CA ASN A 732 17.21 -41.10 24.25
C ASN A 732 18.59 -40.42 24.33
N PRO A 733 19.71 -41.19 24.23
CA PRO A 733 21.04 -40.64 24.48
C PRO A 733 21.62 -39.88 23.29
N ALA A 734 22.27 -38.74 23.57
CA ALA A 734 23.06 -38.00 22.60
C ALA A 734 24.35 -38.75 22.19
N ALA A 735 24.79 -38.52 20.96
CA ALA A 735 26.04 -39.07 20.44
C ALA A 735 27.29 -38.34 20.97
N LYS A 736 28.44 -39.04 20.98
CA LYS A 736 29.76 -38.47 21.30
C LYS A 736 30.07 -37.26 20.40
N THR A 737 30.51 -36.15 21.00
CA THR A 737 30.61 -34.84 20.34
C THR A 737 32.00 -34.21 20.51
N SER A 738 32.52 -33.52 19.49
CA SER A 738 33.80 -32.78 19.53
C SER A 738 33.56 -31.29 19.24
N VAL A 739 34.22 -30.40 19.99
CA VAL A 739 33.92 -28.96 20.05
C VAL A 739 35.16 -28.12 19.75
N SER A 740 35.05 -26.97 19.05
CA SER A 740 36.17 -26.03 18.79
C SER A 740 35.70 -24.59 18.43
N PHE A 741 36.42 -23.54 18.89
CA PHE A 741 36.09 -22.11 18.65
C PHE A 741 37.32 -21.17 18.70
N THR A 742 37.16 -19.84 18.55
CA THR A 742 38.25 -18.82 18.55
C THR A 742 37.80 -17.46 19.12
N VAL A 743 38.69 -16.74 19.82
CA VAL A 743 38.48 -15.43 20.48
C VAL A 743 39.55 -14.41 20.00
N SER A 744 39.26 -13.10 19.93
CA SER A 744 40.15 -12.05 19.38
C SER A 744 40.14 -10.71 20.15
N GLY A 745 41.26 -9.94 20.15
CA GLY A 745 41.45 -8.72 20.96
C GLY A 745 41.41 -7.35 20.23
N ALA A 746 41.43 -6.23 20.99
CA ALA A 746 41.19 -4.84 20.52
C ALA A 746 42.35 -3.85 20.79
N SER A 747 42.30 -2.61 20.24
CA SER A 747 43.36 -1.56 20.34
C SER A 747 42.85 -0.10 20.17
N ALA A 748 43.64 0.90 20.60
CA ALA A 748 43.24 2.31 20.82
C ALA A 748 43.79 3.36 19.78
N LYS A 749 43.43 4.65 19.94
CA LYS A 749 43.37 5.70 18.87
C LYS A 749 44.13 7.03 19.11
N ASN A 750 44.22 7.89 18.08
CA ASN A 750 44.98 9.17 18.02
C ASN A 750 44.23 10.33 17.28
N ASN A 751 42.96 10.63 17.57
CA ASN A 751 42.18 11.69 16.89
C ASN A 751 41.27 12.42 17.90
N VAL A 752 40.74 13.61 17.57
CA VAL A 752 39.73 14.29 18.39
C VAL A 752 38.43 13.48 18.41
N GLU A 753 37.93 13.13 19.58
CA GLU A 753 36.71 12.34 19.76
C GLU A 753 35.65 13.14 20.54
N LEU A 754 34.39 13.01 20.14
CA LEU A 754 33.26 13.36 21.00
C LEU A 754 33.18 12.27 22.07
N VAL A 755 33.48 12.62 23.31
CA VAL A 755 33.57 11.70 24.46
C VAL A 755 32.18 11.35 24.96
N SER A 756 31.33 12.36 25.14
CA SER A 756 29.97 12.21 25.64
C SER A 756 29.08 13.37 25.15
N VAL A 757 27.77 13.14 25.16
CA VAL A 757 26.76 14.19 25.10
C VAL A 757 25.67 13.83 26.10
N PHE A 758 25.20 14.78 26.89
CA PHE A 758 24.16 14.57 27.90
C PHE A 758 23.41 15.85 28.24
N GLN A 759 22.21 15.69 28.78
CA GLN A 759 21.43 16.75 29.43
C GLN A 759 21.44 16.48 30.95
N VAL A 760 21.48 17.54 31.76
CA VAL A 760 21.46 17.42 33.22
C VAL A 760 20.08 17.79 33.74
N ASN A 761 19.40 16.79 34.29
CA ASN A 761 18.07 16.87 34.87
C ASN A 761 18.16 16.57 36.39
N LYS A 762 17.03 16.61 37.08
CA LYS A 762 16.99 16.43 38.54
C LYS A 762 17.40 15.04 39.02
N ASP A 763 17.11 14.02 38.22
CA ASP A 763 17.35 12.61 38.56
C ASP A 763 18.83 12.26 38.42
N ASN A 764 19.53 12.83 37.43
CA ASN A 764 20.96 12.65 37.20
C ASN A 764 21.85 13.74 37.84
N ALA A 765 21.27 14.81 38.40
CA ALA A 765 21.99 15.95 38.99
C ALA A 765 23.07 15.57 40.01
N THR A 766 22.88 14.49 40.76
CA THR A 766 23.87 14.01 41.76
C THR A 766 25.15 13.47 41.12
N SER A 767 25.03 12.82 39.95
CA SER A 767 26.16 12.37 39.13
C SER A 767 26.86 13.51 38.41
N TYR A 768 26.13 14.60 38.13
CA TYR A 768 26.60 15.79 37.41
C TYR A 768 26.61 17.05 38.30
N ALA A 769 27.06 16.93 39.55
CA ALA A 769 26.98 17.99 40.57
C ALA A 769 27.78 19.29 40.28
N SER A 770 28.51 19.35 39.16
CA SER A 770 29.26 20.52 38.67
C SER A 770 28.57 21.25 37.50
N TYR A 771 27.39 20.80 37.07
CA TYR A 771 26.67 21.26 35.88
C TYR A 771 25.32 21.87 36.29
N ASP A 772 24.79 22.81 35.50
CA ASP A 772 23.47 23.39 35.75
C ASP A 772 22.37 22.38 35.39
N VAL A 773 21.45 22.15 36.34
CA VAL A 773 20.24 21.33 36.16
C VAL A 773 19.20 22.13 35.39
N ASN A 774 19.06 21.85 34.08
CA ASN A 774 18.21 22.63 33.19
C ASN A 774 17.92 21.85 31.90
N ASN A 775 16.65 21.52 31.64
CA ASN A 775 16.22 20.79 30.44
C ASN A 775 16.56 21.55 29.13
N ASN A 776 16.83 22.86 29.20
CA ASN A 776 17.26 23.66 28.04
C ASN A 776 18.75 23.47 27.69
N ILE A 777 19.59 22.82 28.51
CA ILE A 777 21.05 22.77 28.27
C ILE A 777 21.50 21.35 27.92
N ILE A 778 22.14 21.22 26.76
CA ILE A 778 22.80 19.99 26.30
C ILE A 778 24.32 20.21 26.35
N TYR A 779 25.04 19.32 27.02
CA TYR A 779 26.49 19.36 27.17
C TYR A 779 27.16 18.41 26.19
N PHE A 780 28.24 18.84 25.55
CA PHE A 780 29.08 18.06 24.64
C PHE A 780 30.52 18.05 25.16
N GLU A 781 31.06 16.87 25.46
CA GLU A 781 32.43 16.72 25.95
C GLU A 781 33.37 16.18 24.86
N PHE A 782 34.56 16.76 24.80
CA PHE A 782 35.61 16.41 23.84
C PHE A 782 36.89 16.03 24.59
N ASP A 783 37.66 15.11 24.04
CA ASP A 783 38.98 14.72 24.58
C ASP A 783 40.08 15.76 24.26
N HIS A 784 39.79 16.73 23.39
CA HIS A 784 40.68 17.82 23.01
C HIS A 784 40.06 19.21 23.26
N LYS A 785 40.94 20.15 23.62
CA LYS A 785 40.65 21.57 23.82
C LYS A 785 40.21 22.24 22.51
N LEU A 786 39.03 22.86 22.52
CA LEU A 786 38.44 23.51 21.34
C LEU A 786 38.62 25.03 21.32
N ASN A 787 38.55 25.59 20.10
CA ASN A 787 38.51 27.04 19.89
C ASN A 787 37.08 27.59 19.96
N LYS A 788 36.90 28.83 20.42
CA LYS A 788 35.60 29.52 20.38
C LYS A 788 35.03 29.66 18.96
N SER A 789 35.86 29.66 17.93
CA SER A 789 35.42 29.66 16.52
C SER A 789 34.66 28.39 16.10
N GLN A 790 34.75 27.29 16.87
CA GLN A 790 34.06 26.02 16.59
C GLN A 790 32.60 26.01 17.07
N LEU A 791 32.22 26.95 17.94
CA LEU A 791 30.88 27.09 18.52
C LEU A 791 29.88 27.66 17.52
N VAL A 792 29.58 26.88 16.48
CA VAL A 792 28.67 27.23 15.39
C VAL A 792 27.53 26.21 15.39
N ALA A 793 26.28 26.66 15.41
CA ALA A 793 25.11 25.77 15.47
C ALA A 793 25.12 24.68 14.38
N SER A 794 25.62 24.99 13.17
CA SER A 794 25.75 24.00 12.08
C SER A 794 26.76 22.88 12.31
N ASN A 795 27.61 22.99 13.34
CA ASN A 795 28.58 21.97 13.73
C ASN A 795 28.02 20.98 14.76
N PHE A 796 26.87 21.27 15.39
CA PHE A 796 26.22 20.44 16.40
C PHE A 796 24.83 20.04 15.87
N LEU A 797 24.60 18.75 15.74
CA LEU A 797 23.41 18.22 15.07
C LEU A 797 22.64 17.31 16.00
N LEU A 798 21.33 17.57 16.11
CA LEU A 798 20.33 16.72 16.73
C LEU A 798 19.62 15.95 15.60
N THR A 799 19.61 14.61 15.65
CA THR A 799 18.97 13.74 14.63
C THR A 799 19.32 14.11 13.17
N GLY A 800 20.56 14.56 12.95
CA GLY A 800 21.06 14.98 11.63
C GLY A 800 20.70 16.41 11.20
N ALA A 801 19.81 17.10 11.90
CA ALA A 801 19.51 18.52 11.73
C ALA A 801 20.43 19.38 12.61
N ALA A 802 20.83 20.57 12.15
CA ALA A 802 21.57 21.51 13.00
C ALA A 802 20.69 22.00 14.18
N LEU A 803 21.30 22.23 15.35
CA LEU A 803 20.58 22.82 16.49
C LEU A 803 19.92 24.16 16.10
N PRO A 804 18.73 24.48 16.65
CA PRO A 804 17.86 25.52 16.11
C PRO A 804 18.43 26.93 16.21
N ALA A 805 17.90 27.82 15.37
CA ALA A 805 18.23 29.24 15.44
C ALA A 805 17.77 29.81 16.81
N GLY A 806 18.73 30.33 17.58
CA GLY A 806 18.51 30.79 18.95
C GLY A 806 19.32 30.01 19.99
N THR A 807 19.87 28.84 19.65
CA THR A 807 20.77 28.10 20.57
C THR A 807 22.00 28.94 20.93
N ASN A 808 22.24 29.09 22.23
CA ASN A 808 23.37 29.81 22.79
C ASN A 808 24.49 28.82 23.16
N PHE A 809 25.72 29.06 22.71
CA PHE A 809 26.86 28.15 22.91
C PHE A 809 27.97 28.80 23.74
N TYR A 810 28.42 28.11 24.78
CA TYR A 810 29.52 28.55 25.64
C TYR A 810 30.31 27.37 26.21
N PHE A 811 31.56 27.63 26.63
CA PHE A 811 32.34 26.67 27.40
C PHE A 811 32.05 26.85 28.88
N ILE A 812 31.91 25.74 29.62
CA ILE A 812 31.71 25.77 31.08
C ILE A 812 33.01 25.52 31.86
N ASP A 813 34.04 25.00 31.19
CA ASP A 813 35.31 24.62 31.78
C ASP A 813 36.48 25.51 31.32
N THR A 814 37.57 25.57 32.11
CA THR A 814 38.76 26.37 31.77
C THR A 814 39.60 25.76 30.64
N ASP A 815 39.43 24.47 30.38
CA ASP A 815 40.15 23.73 29.36
C ASP A 815 39.49 23.71 27.99
N ARG A 816 38.27 24.25 27.87
CA ARG A 816 37.46 24.32 26.64
C ARG A 816 37.23 22.94 26.02
N THR A 817 37.07 21.93 26.86
CA THR A 817 36.70 20.56 26.45
C THR A 817 35.20 20.32 26.54
N ILE A 818 34.44 21.16 27.26
CA ILE A 818 33.00 20.98 27.48
C ILE A 818 32.22 22.18 26.94
N VAL A 819 31.37 21.92 25.94
CA VAL A 819 30.47 22.89 25.32
C VAL A 819 29.06 22.72 25.88
N ALA A 820 28.51 23.76 26.49
CA ALA A 820 27.08 23.86 26.76
C ALA A 820 26.36 24.49 25.55
N ALA A 821 25.26 23.87 25.14
CA ALA A 821 24.35 24.34 24.11
C ALA A 821 22.96 24.54 24.74
N GLU A 822 22.63 25.79 25.04
CA GLU A 822 21.34 26.20 25.62
C GLU A 822 20.34 26.40 24.47
N VAL A 823 19.39 25.48 24.31
CA VAL A 823 18.36 25.49 23.26
C VAL A 823 17.11 26.28 23.69
N PRO A 824 16.34 26.88 22.76
CA PRO A 824 15.07 27.52 23.08
C PRO A 824 14.05 26.56 23.73
N ALA A 825 13.19 27.08 24.60
CA ALA A 825 12.07 26.34 25.17
C ALA A 825 11.14 25.76 24.08
N GLY A 826 10.68 24.53 24.25
CA GLY A 826 9.91 23.77 23.27
C GLY A 826 10.72 23.23 22.07
N THR A 827 12.06 23.25 22.13
CA THR A 827 12.92 22.58 21.13
C THR A 827 12.85 21.07 21.27
N ILE A 828 12.82 20.58 22.51
CA ILE A 828 12.70 19.17 22.87
C ILE A 828 11.21 18.99 23.18
N ALA A 829 10.45 18.50 22.20
CA ALA A 829 8.99 18.49 22.25
C ALA A 829 8.40 17.31 23.04
N SER A 830 9.19 16.26 23.26
CA SER A 830 8.82 15.03 23.97
C SER A 830 10.08 14.37 24.54
N ASN A 831 9.91 13.63 25.63
CA ASN A 831 10.99 12.95 26.34
C ASN A 831 11.73 11.94 25.45
N GLY A 832 12.92 11.56 25.91
CA GLY A 832 13.60 10.34 25.57
C GLY A 832 14.87 10.49 24.73
N SER A 833 15.38 9.36 24.26
CA SER A 833 16.70 9.26 23.61
C SER A 833 16.75 9.94 22.24
N ARG A 834 17.83 10.67 21.95
CA ARG A 834 18.15 11.18 20.61
C ARG A 834 19.63 10.96 20.29
N ASN A 835 19.95 10.90 19.00
CA ASN A 835 21.34 10.86 18.55
C ASN A 835 21.83 12.27 18.27
N PHE A 836 22.99 12.60 18.83
CA PHE A 836 23.73 13.81 18.53
C PHE A 836 24.93 13.47 17.66
N SER A 837 25.23 14.35 16.70
CA SER A 837 26.52 14.31 16.00
C SER A 837 27.14 15.68 15.93
N VAL A 838 28.46 15.71 15.78
CA VAL A 838 29.23 16.93 15.57
C VAL A 838 30.00 16.82 14.26
N LYS A 839 30.25 17.96 13.60
CA LYS A 839 31.03 17.99 12.35
C LYS A 839 31.88 19.24 12.26
N ASN A 840 32.93 19.15 11.44
CA ASN A 840 33.89 20.23 11.20
C ASN A 840 34.62 20.74 12.46
N ILE A 841 34.62 19.95 13.55
CA ILE A 841 35.33 20.30 14.78
C ILE A 841 36.84 20.14 14.56
N VAL A 842 37.58 21.20 14.89
CA VAL A 842 39.04 21.25 14.90
C VAL A 842 39.50 21.74 16.28
N ALA A 843 40.40 20.98 16.91
CA ALA A 843 40.99 21.34 18.20
C ALA A 843 42.01 22.49 18.06
N ASP A 844 42.32 23.16 19.17
CA ASP A 844 43.24 24.31 19.21
C ASP A 844 44.67 23.98 18.73
N ASN A 845 45.07 22.71 18.79
CA ASN A 845 46.36 22.21 18.30
C ASN A 845 46.35 21.90 16.78
N GLY A 846 45.18 21.95 16.12
CA GLY A 846 44.99 21.65 14.71
C GLY A 846 44.46 20.24 14.41
N ASP A 847 44.27 19.38 15.41
CA ASP A 847 43.75 18.03 15.19
C ASP A 847 42.27 18.05 14.78
N THR A 848 41.92 17.18 13.83
CA THR A 848 40.58 17.11 13.24
C THR A 848 39.75 15.98 13.83
N LEU A 849 38.44 16.23 13.95
CA LEU A 849 37.43 15.27 14.39
C LEU A 849 37.59 13.87 13.78
N ASN A 850 37.62 12.86 14.64
CA ASN A 850 37.43 11.46 14.29
C ASN A 850 35.98 11.27 13.83
N THR A 851 35.76 11.14 12.53
CA THR A 851 34.40 10.93 11.99
C THR A 851 33.75 9.63 12.51
N SER A 852 34.54 8.62 12.90
CA SER A 852 34.05 7.40 13.55
C SER A 852 33.73 7.55 15.05
N LYS A 853 33.96 8.73 15.62
CA LYS A 853 33.62 9.13 17.00
C LYS A 853 33.06 10.57 17.03
N ALA A 854 32.28 10.89 16.00
CA ALA A 854 31.60 12.16 15.82
C ALA A 854 30.15 12.13 16.32
N THR A 855 29.66 10.99 16.83
CA THR A 855 28.25 10.75 17.15
C THR A 855 28.14 10.16 18.56
N ALA A 856 27.28 10.75 19.38
CA ALA A 856 26.76 10.14 20.60
C ALA A 856 25.35 9.62 20.30
N LYS A 857 25.12 8.32 20.52
CA LYS A 857 23.81 7.68 20.35
C LYS A 857 23.11 7.55 21.70
N GLY A 858 21.77 7.46 21.70
CA GLY A 858 21.00 7.15 22.90
C GLY A 858 21.07 8.23 24.00
N VAL A 859 21.19 9.50 23.62
CA VAL A 859 21.28 10.61 24.59
C VAL A 859 19.88 10.93 25.07
N ALA A 860 19.53 10.50 26.28
CA ALA A 860 18.27 10.82 26.92
C ALA A 860 18.11 12.35 27.07
N LEU A 861 17.03 12.88 26.50
CA LEU A 861 16.60 14.27 26.62
C LEU A 861 15.25 14.32 27.32
N ILE A 862 15.15 15.11 28.38
CA ILE A 862 13.88 15.53 28.96
C ILE A 862 13.34 16.71 28.16
N GLU A 863 12.03 16.70 27.89
CA GLU A 863 11.35 17.75 27.15
C GLU A 863 11.39 19.10 27.89
N ASN A 864 11.37 20.18 27.10
CA ASN A 864 11.53 21.55 27.59
C ASN A 864 10.37 22.48 27.19
N LYS A 865 9.18 21.92 27.04
CA LYS A 865 7.93 22.57 26.64
C LYS A 865 7.10 22.88 27.89
N ALA A 866 6.94 24.16 28.18
CA ALA A 866 6.14 24.61 29.31
C ALA A 866 4.63 24.28 29.15
N PRO A 867 3.94 23.78 30.19
CA PRO A 867 2.50 23.57 30.15
C PRO A 867 1.74 24.89 29.96
N THR A 868 0.58 24.82 29.32
CA THR A 868 -0.29 25.97 29.03
C THR A 868 -1.69 25.73 29.57
N VAL A 869 -2.38 26.79 30.00
CA VAL A 869 -3.76 26.69 30.47
C VAL A 869 -4.75 26.65 29.29
N VAL A 870 -5.63 25.65 29.29
CA VAL A 870 -6.55 25.32 28.18
C VAL A 870 -7.98 25.75 28.48
N SER A 871 -8.51 25.39 29.65
CA SER A 871 -9.90 25.71 30.03
C SER A 871 -10.09 25.76 31.55
N ALA A 872 -11.28 26.18 31.99
CA ALA A 872 -11.70 26.06 33.38
C ALA A 872 -13.21 25.80 33.46
N THR A 873 -13.64 25.04 34.47
CA THR A 873 -15.04 24.68 34.73
C THR A 873 -15.36 24.78 36.21
N PHE A 874 -16.57 25.23 36.55
CA PHE A 874 -17.08 25.16 37.92
C PHE A 874 -17.44 23.71 38.25
N ALA A 875 -16.95 23.20 39.40
CA ALA A 875 -17.48 21.97 39.99
C ALA A 875 -18.72 22.29 40.84
N ASP A 876 -18.68 23.40 41.59
CA ASP A 876 -19.79 23.94 42.37
C ASP A 876 -19.65 25.48 42.59
N ASP A 877 -20.21 26.02 43.67
CA ASP A 877 -20.20 27.45 44.03
C ASP A 877 -18.91 27.93 44.71
N GLN A 878 -17.99 27.01 44.99
CA GLN A 878 -16.73 27.21 45.72
C GLN A 878 -15.49 26.71 44.97
N THR A 879 -15.67 25.73 44.08
CA THR A 879 -14.60 24.96 43.45
C THR A 879 -14.55 25.16 41.93
N ILE A 880 -13.36 25.45 41.41
CA ILE A 880 -13.08 25.48 39.96
C ILE A 880 -12.02 24.43 39.61
N VAL A 881 -12.25 23.67 38.55
CA VAL A 881 -11.26 22.80 37.92
C VAL A 881 -10.66 23.52 36.71
N VAL A 882 -9.33 23.67 36.70
CA VAL A 882 -8.56 24.29 35.61
C VAL A 882 -7.83 23.20 34.85
N THR A 883 -7.97 23.16 33.52
CA THR A 883 -7.35 22.14 32.64
C THR A 883 -6.16 22.74 31.89
N PHE A 884 -5.08 21.96 31.77
CA PHE A 884 -3.83 22.31 31.10
C PHE A 884 -3.59 21.46 29.85
N SER A 885 -2.59 21.81 29.03
CA SER A 885 -2.24 21.09 27.80
C SER A 885 -1.70 19.67 28.06
N GLU A 886 -0.96 19.51 29.14
CA GLU A 886 -0.42 18.25 29.62
C GLU A 886 -0.65 18.07 31.12
N VAL A 887 -0.09 17.00 31.67
CA VAL A 887 -0.24 16.62 33.06
C VAL A 887 0.59 17.55 33.94
N VAL A 888 0.02 18.01 35.05
CA VAL A 888 0.64 19.02 35.92
C VAL A 888 0.65 18.60 37.40
N LYS A 889 1.64 19.12 38.13
CA LYS A 889 1.86 18.95 39.57
C LYS A 889 2.14 20.31 40.23
N LEU A 890 1.98 20.38 41.55
CA LEU A 890 2.23 21.58 42.34
C LEU A 890 3.59 21.51 43.04
N ALA A 891 4.36 22.58 42.97
CA ALA A 891 5.66 22.68 43.63
C ALA A 891 5.49 23.10 45.11
N GLY A 892 5.56 22.13 46.02
CA GLY A 892 5.55 22.35 47.48
C GLY A 892 4.19 22.12 48.15
N SER A 893 4.01 22.70 49.33
CA SER A 893 2.72 22.68 50.04
C SER A 893 1.65 23.51 49.34
N SER A 894 0.37 23.11 49.46
CA SER A 894 -0.78 23.69 48.76
C SER A 894 -0.96 25.21 48.88
N ASP A 895 -0.41 25.81 49.95
CA ASP A 895 -0.52 27.25 50.23
C ASP A 895 0.52 28.09 49.44
N ASP A 896 1.73 27.57 49.20
CA ASP A 896 2.78 28.29 48.46
C ASP A 896 2.52 28.29 46.94
N ALA A 897 1.82 27.27 46.44
CA ALA A 897 1.55 27.09 45.02
C ALA A 897 0.54 28.11 44.43
N LEU A 898 -0.08 28.94 45.28
CA LEU A 898 -1.07 29.96 44.90
C LEU A 898 -0.48 31.35 44.68
N GLY A 899 0.80 31.59 45.00
CA GLY A 899 1.41 32.93 44.91
C GLY A 899 1.40 33.54 43.51
N GLU A 900 1.34 32.71 42.47
CA GLU A 900 1.39 33.11 41.06
C GLU A 900 0.08 32.79 40.29
N LEU A 901 -0.92 32.19 40.97
CA LEU A 901 -2.26 31.94 40.45
C LEU A 901 -3.22 33.02 40.94
N THR A 902 -3.95 33.67 40.03
CA THR A 902 -4.92 34.71 40.39
C THR A 902 -6.31 34.44 39.83
N ILE A 903 -7.31 34.52 40.71
CA ILE A 903 -8.73 34.44 40.38
C ILE A 903 -9.28 35.87 40.34
N ASN A 904 -9.93 36.25 39.25
CA ASN A 904 -10.53 37.57 39.06
C ASN A 904 -12.02 37.41 38.70
N ILE A 905 -12.91 37.89 39.58
CA ILE A 905 -14.36 37.78 39.46
C ILE A 905 -14.92 39.14 39.02
N ASN A 906 -15.56 39.19 37.85
CA ASN A 906 -16.13 40.41 37.26
C ASN A 906 -15.15 41.59 37.15
N GLY A 907 -13.86 41.35 36.96
CA GLY A 907 -12.83 42.39 36.91
C GLY A 907 -12.17 42.71 38.26
N THR A 908 -12.57 42.05 39.36
CA THR A 908 -12.01 42.25 40.71
C THR A 908 -11.27 41.01 41.18
N ASP A 909 -10.04 41.16 41.67
CA ASP A 909 -9.25 40.02 42.18
C ASP A 909 -9.85 39.44 43.47
N TYR A 910 -9.85 38.12 43.59
CA TYR A 910 -10.23 37.39 44.80
C TYR A 910 -9.08 37.47 45.80
N THR A 911 -9.34 37.99 47.00
CA THR A 911 -8.31 38.29 48.03
C THR A 911 -8.50 37.53 49.34
N TYR A 912 -9.34 36.51 49.34
CA TYR A 912 -9.50 35.59 50.47
C TYR A 912 -8.72 34.30 50.23
N ALA A 913 -8.67 33.40 51.22
CA ALA A 913 -7.88 32.19 51.07
C ALA A 913 -8.47 31.28 49.99
N SER A 914 -7.58 30.55 49.32
CA SER A 914 -7.93 29.44 48.45
C SER A 914 -6.94 28.30 48.72
N THR A 915 -7.26 27.10 48.25
CA THR A 915 -6.32 25.97 48.23
C THR A 915 -6.28 25.40 46.83
N ALA A 916 -5.09 25.28 46.26
CA ALA A 916 -4.87 24.53 45.02
C ALA A 916 -4.58 23.06 45.36
N THR A 917 -5.29 22.15 44.72
CA THR A 917 -5.00 20.71 44.76
C THR A 917 -4.83 20.18 43.34
N ALA A 918 -3.68 19.56 43.10
CA ALA A 918 -3.42 18.72 41.94
C ALA A 918 -3.01 17.34 42.48
N SER A 919 -2.98 16.31 41.63
CA SER A 919 -2.45 15.02 42.08
C SER A 919 -0.96 15.14 42.41
N ALA A 920 -0.56 14.64 43.58
CA ALA A 920 0.81 14.72 44.07
C ALA A 920 1.81 13.88 43.25
N ASP A 921 1.29 12.93 42.46
CA ASP A 921 2.02 12.07 41.53
C ASP A 921 2.11 12.64 40.10
N GLY A 922 1.40 13.74 39.79
CA GLY A 922 1.33 14.26 38.42
C GLY A 922 0.69 13.26 37.45
N THR A 923 -0.55 12.84 37.71
CA THR A 923 -1.36 11.97 36.82
C THR A 923 -2.53 12.67 36.14
N THR A 924 -2.85 13.91 36.50
CA THR A 924 -4.03 14.64 36.00
C THR A 924 -3.66 15.93 35.25
N LYS A 925 -4.25 16.17 34.08
CA LYS A 925 -4.15 17.45 33.33
C LYS A 925 -4.93 18.62 34.00
N THR A 926 -5.23 18.52 35.29
CA THR A 926 -6.14 19.43 36.00
C THR A 926 -5.62 19.86 37.38
N VAL A 927 -5.80 21.14 37.70
CA VAL A 927 -5.66 21.69 39.05
C VAL A 927 -7.04 22.10 39.55
N THR A 928 -7.45 21.59 40.69
CA THR A 928 -8.67 22.01 41.40
C THR A 928 -8.33 23.16 42.34
N ILE A 929 -9.16 24.20 42.35
CA ILE A 929 -9.00 25.38 43.20
C ILE A 929 -10.26 25.55 44.02
N ASP A 930 -10.13 25.38 45.32
CA ASP A 930 -11.20 25.60 46.29
C ASP A 930 -11.06 26.99 46.92
N THR A 931 -12.17 27.70 47.07
CA THR A 931 -12.22 29.00 47.76
C THR A 931 -12.66 28.83 49.22
N ASP A 932 -12.14 29.68 50.12
CA ASP A 932 -12.43 29.60 51.56
C ASP A 932 -13.88 29.95 51.97
N LYS A 933 -14.77 30.20 51.01
CA LYS A 933 -16.12 30.73 51.24
C LYS A 933 -17.18 30.16 50.31
N ALA A 934 -18.23 29.61 50.92
CA ALA A 934 -19.51 29.33 50.28
C ALA A 934 -20.09 30.55 49.57
N ASP A 935 -20.86 30.29 48.50
CA ASP A 935 -21.44 31.28 47.60
C ASP A 935 -20.39 32.24 46.97
N THR A 936 -19.15 31.80 46.72
CA THR A 936 -18.13 32.66 46.07
C THR A 936 -18.48 32.88 44.60
N PHE A 937 -18.74 31.80 43.87
CA PHE A 937 -19.13 31.83 42.46
C PHE A 937 -20.65 31.86 42.31
N LYS A 938 -21.15 32.83 41.53
CA LYS A 938 -22.60 33.07 41.36
C LYS A 938 -22.96 33.13 39.88
N ALA A 939 -24.14 32.59 39.56
CA ALA A 939 -24.67 32.54 38.20
C ALA A 939 -24.58 33.89 37.47
N GLY A 940 -23.90 33.90 36.32
CA GLY A 940 -23.74 35.07 35.47
C GLY A 940 -22.55 35.98 35.79
N GLN A 941 -21.74 35.65 36.81
CA GLN A 941 -20.40 36.23 36.97
C GLN A 941 -19.46 35.74 35.87
N THR A 942 -18.48 36.54 35.51
CA THR A 942 -17.35 36.12 34.67
C THR A 942 -16.13 35.94 35.56
N VAL A 943 -15.53 34.75 35.55
CA VAL A 943 -14.33 34.43 36.33
C VAL A 943 -13.16 34.22 35.39
N LYS A 944 -12.14 35.07 35.49
CA LYS A 944 -10.86 34.92 34.80
C LYS A 944 -9.86 34.30 35.76
N ILE A 945 -9.11 33.31 35.28
CA ILE A 945 -8.02 32.67 36.03
C ILE A 945 -6.75 32.93 35.25
N THR A 946 -5.75 33.51 35.90
CA THR A 946 -4.42 33.74 35.33
C THR A 946 -3.43 32.84 36.06
N VAL A 947 -2.60 32.14 35.30
CA VAL A 947 -1.52 31.27 35.80
C VAL A 947 -0.18 31.75 35.25
N GLY A 948 0.90 31.39 35.93
CA GLY A 948 2.27 31.58 35.45
C GLY A 948 3.27 31.17 36.52
N GLY A 949 4.54 31.07 36.14
CA GLY A 949 5.65 30.90 37.08
C GLY A 949 5.86 29.47 37.57
N SER A 950 6.66 29.34 38.61
CA SER A 950 7.28 28.07 39.05
C SER A 950 6.41 27.21 39.97
N SER A 951 5.28 27.73 40.45
CA SER A 951 4.39 27.02 41.38
C SER A 951 3.63 25.82 40.77
N ILE A 952 3.41 25.83 39.46
CA ILE A 952 2.80 24.73 38.69
C ILE A 952 3.82 24.28 37.66
N THR A 953 4.16 23.00 37.68
CA THR A 953 5.06 22.36 36.70
C THR A 953 4.38 21.16 36.05
N ASP A 954 4.91 20.68 34.94
CA ASP A 954 4.57 19.37 34.39
C ASP A 954 5.30 18.22 35.13
N ALA A 955 5.17 17.00 34.63
CA ALA A 955 5.93 15.85 35.13
C ALA A 955 7.46 16.07 35.09
N ASN A 956 7.95 16.81 34.10
CA ASN A 956 9.36 17.04 33.76
C ASN A 956 9.98 18.28 34.44
N ASP A 957 9.26 18.88 35.39
CA ASP A 957 9.61 20.10 36.13
C ASP A 957 9.65 21.40 35.27
N ASN A 958 9.09 21.44 34.05
CA ASN A 958 8.96 22.72 33.32
C ASN A 958 7.83 23.56 33.92
N ALA A 959 8.15 24.82 34.24
CA ALA A 959 7.22 25.79 34.80
C ALA A 959 6.13 26.21 33.82
N VAL A 960 4.89 26.37 34.30
CA VAL A 960 3.74 26.74 33.46
C VAL A 960 3.94 28.08 32.75
N ALA A 961 3.68 28.09 31.45
CA ALA A 961 3.73 29.29 30.64
C ALA A 961 2.63 30.27 31.09
N SER A 962 2.99 31.54 31.25
CA SER A 962 2.06 32.58 31.70
C SER A 962 0.87 32.71 30.74
N GLY A 963 -0.34 32.52 31.27
CA GLY A 963 -1.56 32.45 30.47
C GLY A 963 -2.82 32.71 31.29
N SER A 964 -3.98 32.76 30.62
CA SER A 964 -5.25 32.91 31.33
C SER A 964 -6.45 32.35 30.58
N VAL A 965 -7.38 31.77 31.32
CA VAL A 965 -8.70 31.31 30.84
C VAL A 965 -9.82 32.11 31.48
N THR A 966 -11.03 32.01 30.92
CA THR A 966 -12.21 32.70 31.43
C THR A 966 -13.43 31.81 31.31
N VAL A 967 -14.17 31.66 32.42
CA VAL A 967 -15.39 30.85 32.57
C VAL A 967 -16.54 31.75 33.08
N LYS A 968 -17.80 31.35 32.87
CA LYS A 968 -18.99 32.16 33.14
C LYS A 968 -20.20 31.28 33.54
#